data_AF-A0A1F8SLX6-F1
#
_entry.id   AF-A0A1F8SLX6-F1
#
_cell.length_a   1.000
_cell.length_b   1.000
_cell.length_c   1.000
_cell.angle_alpha   90.00
_cell.angle_beta   90.00
_cell.angle_gamma   90.00
#
_symmetry.space_group_name_H-M   'P 1'
#
loop_
_entity.id
_entity.type
_entity.pdbx_description
1 polymer ?
#
loop_
_entity_poly.entity_id
_entity_poly.type
_entity_poly.pdbx_seq_one_letter_code
_entity_poly.pdbx_strand_id
1 'polypeptide(L)'
;MATRSSRPSPLIISLLVLFSLSILIFLGMLINFIQHPSTTTTITSVSLISTLTFSPSPAPINTSTITLTPRPTWTLRPSATATDTPTPSPTITPTLIRTITPAKPALLNDRYELKPWDLSEQARTLELLHANTILVHTGASFRTLAYAEGEAHLRFPEALDATRWRWDRAFNLLRVQDTQAMSAYIGLISSGISSGQVRSSDLPNWFSQNESRFTLQISSSPPLPGELGRKLIEISGQGSAFFWLVESPTGVSIYPLINDIDFDQPHENAYLYDDLTGDNTPDLVIYRPSTPGNTLFLTPHIFDLSVLPPAALPIQEQNPIDFGLEPFLSLETRPAAGGGKELQVTTILLPACPAYMSQTYTWNEDVFEVSPLQYQLVPVSELLAYCEIILDTASAGWGPDAAITVITPLLEVWPPENDIQGHPFPLDAHDQLSYRLGVLYALAGQPAEAIQHLTGVVNSPSVPSSRWVTPAQQFILTYQHPQDLFTACQQAQFCNLRDALRTMVKTSDLEDPSQVIAYLQNNGIALRSSGLFDFDADGQDERWMIIQPQAETKLEFWILSRMLGGVQAIFVQVFESDESSPYFHEPAGVVPVVQFELHTGFVFHRLLDTQEAYIQWVDVEYARPTIILDGFIQALNALMDGADPASVRETLLGLMNSPRFKGDCIAFNICDQFHYTLGLVYDLLGEGGNAIDEYLWVWRNYGNSPYALMTRLKLNYFPLPTYTKSPVPSRTPTRTRTPSSATPTSTRTVTPIRTNTPTYTLTPTVTPTPSYTITPSETPTSTITPTDTETSTPTTAP
;
A
#
# COMPACT_ATOMS: atom_id res chain seq x y z
N MET A 1 18.23 -86.07 6.64
CA MET A 1 18.88 -85.28 5.56
C MET A 1 19.78 -84.25 6.22
N ALA A 2 21.05 -84.21 5.82
CA ALA A 2 22.13 -83.54 6.52
C ALA A 2 22.01 -82.01 6.56
N THR A 3 22.24 -81.44 7.73
CA THR A 3 22.31 -80.01 8.06
C THR A 3 23.56 -79.37 7.44
N ARG A 4 23.37 -78.39 6.55
CA ARG A 4 24.46 -77.57 6.01
C ARG A 4 24.64 -76.34 6.89
N SER A 5 25.71 -76.35 7.68
CA SER A 5 26.23 -75.21 8.44
C SER A 5 26.57 -74.06 7.47
N SER A 6 25.81 -72.97 7.53
CA SER A 6 26.12 -71.73 6.82
C SER A 6 27.13 -70.95 7.65
N ARG A 7 28.40 -70.96 7.24
CA ARG A 7 29.41 -70.04 7.75
C ARG A 7 28.96 -68.59 7.47
N PRO A 8 29.01 -67.69 8.46
CA PRO A 8 28.68 -66.28 8.23
C PRO A 8 29.64 -65.68 7.21
N SER A 9 29.08 -64.87 6.32
CA SER A 9 29.81 -64.15 5.28
C SER A 9 30.93 -63.30 5.93
N PRO A 10 32.19 -63.38 5.45
CA PRO A 10 33.29 -62.55 5.95
C PRO A 10 33.01 -61.05 5.77
N LEU A 11 32.04 -60.69 4.93
CA LEU A 11 31.62 -59.33 4.66
C LEU A 11 30.85 -58.70 5.84
N ILE A 12 30.11 -59.50 6.62
CA ILE A 12 29.35 -59.03 7.79
C ILE A 12 30.29 -58.66 8.94
N ILE A 13 31.38 -59.42 9.11
CA ILE A 13 32.39 -59.14 10.13
C ILE A 13 33.12 -57.83 9.80
N SER A 14 33.49 -57.62 8.53
CA SER A 14 34.11 -56.37 8.09
C SER A 14 33.19 -55.15 8.28
N LEU A 15 31.89 -55.30 8.03
CA LEU A 15 30.92 -54.23 8.21
C LEU A 15 30.71 -53.87 9.69
N LEU A 16 30.65 -54.87 10.57
CA LEU A 16 30.57 -54.65 12.02
C LEU A 16 31.83 -53.99 12.57
N VAL A 17 33.01 -54.35 12.07
CA VAL A 17 34.28 -53.70 12.46
C VAL A 17 34.30 -52.24 12.02
N LEU A 18 33.91 -51.94 10.78
CA LEU A 18 33.81 -50.55 10.28
C LEU A 18 32.81 -49.71 11.08
N PHE A 19 31.65 -50.29 11.42
CA PHE A 19 30.63 -49.60 12.21
C PHE A 19 31.07 -49.37 13.66
N SER A 20 31.78 -50.32 14.26
CA SER A 20 32.34 -50.13 15.60
C SER A 20 33.46 -49.08 15.63
N LEU A 21 34.26 -48.98 14.56
CA LEU A 21 35.32 -47.99 14.42
C LEU A 21 34.74 -46.57 14.23
N SER A 22 33.68 -46.41 13.44
CA SER A 22 33.03 -45.10 13.25
C SER A 22 32.40 -44.58 14.55
N ILE A 23 31.77 -45.47 15.34
CA ILE A 23 31.22 -45.11 16.65
C ILE A 23 32.33 -44.65 17.61
N LEU A 24 33.47 -45.35 17.65
CA LEU A 24 34.60 -44.97 18.49
C LEU A 24 35.22 -43.62 18.08
N ILE A 25 35.32 -43.34 16.78
CA ILE A 25 35.80 -42.06 16.27
C ILE A 25 34.82 -40.94 16.65
N PHE A 26 33.51 -41.17 16.51
CA PHE A 26 32.48 -40.20 16.87
C PHE A 26 32.49 -39.89 18.37
N LEU A 27 32.58 -40.92 19.22
CA LEU A 27 32.70 -40.73 20.68
C LEU A 27 33.99 -39.99 21.06
N GLY A 28 35.11 -40.27 20.39
CA GLY A 28 36.37 -39.54 20.59
C GLY A 28 36.25 -38.06 20.24
N MET A 29 35.60 -37.74 19.12
CA MET A 29 35.35 -36.34 18.73
C MET A 29 34.38 -35.63 19.69
N LEU A 30 33.33 -36.32 20.14
CA LEU A 30 32.36 -35.76 21.09
C LEU A 30 33.02 -35.48 22.46
N ILE A 31 33.83 -36.40 22.97
CA ILE A 31 34.58 -36.21 24.21
C ILE A 31 35.56 -35.05 24.07
N ASN A 32 36.25 -34.92 22.93
CA ASN A 32 37.16 -33.81 22.67
C ASN A 32 36.42 -32.45 22.62
N PHE A 33 35.25 -32.40 21.99
CA PHE A 33 34.40 -31.21 21.93
C PHE A 33 33.89 -30.77 23.30
N ILE A 34 33.50 -31.72 24.16
CA ILE A 34 33.03 -31.43 25.53
C ILE A 34 34.18 -31.00 26.43
N GLN A 35 35.39 -31.57 26.25
CA GLN A 35 36.55 -31.28 27.11
C GLN A 35 37.29 -29.99 26.73
N HIS A 36 37.11 -29.50 25.49
CA HIS A 36 37.69 -28.24 25.03
C HIS A 36 36.58 -27.30 24.50
N PRO A 37 35.76 -26.70 25.39
CA PRO A 37 34.87 -25.62 24.96
C PRO A 37 35.75 -24.54 24.34
N SER A 38 35.53 -24.29 23.06
CA SER A 38 36.34 -23.33 22.31
C SER A 38 36.27 -21.98 23.01
N THR A 39 37.45 -21.51 23.41
CA THR A 39 37.67 -20.17 23.95
C THR A 39 36.98 -19.14 23.07
N THR A 40 36.24 -18.24 23.72
CA THR A 40 35.58 -17.05 23.21
C THR A 40 36.26 -16.51 21.95
N THR A 41 35.62 -16.73 20.80
CA THR A 41 36.04 -16.12 19.55
C THR A 41 35.76 -14.63 19.64
N THR A 42 36.82 -13.85 19.83
CA THR A 42 36.81 -12.41 19.56
C THR A 42 36.28 -12.22 18.14
N ILE A 43 35.14 -11.56 18.01
CA ILE A 43 34.55 -11.23 16.71
C ILE A 43 35.47 -10.19 16.08
N THR A 44 36.40 -10.64 15.24
CA THR A 44 37.11 -9.77 14.32
C THR A 44 36.08 -9.35 13.27
N SER A 45 35.68 -8.09 13.31
CA SER A 45 34.86 -7.44 12.29
C SER A 45 35.57 -7.58 10.93
N VAL A 46 35.08 -8.52 10.10
CA VAL A 46 35.43 -8.54 8.68
C VAL A 46 34.59 -7.44 8.03
N SER A 47 35.22 -6.31 7.75
CA SER A 47 34.66 -5.30 6.86
C SER A 47 34.43 -5.95 5.48
N LEU A 48 33.18 -6.24 5.14
CA LEU A 48 32.78 -6.47 3.76
C LEU A 48 32.82 -5.13 3.04
N ILE A 49 34.02 -4.73 2.60
CA ILE A 49 34.15 -3.74 1.54
C ILE A 49 33.66 -4.45 0.27
N SER A 50 32.39 -4.26 -0.07
CA SER A 50 31.90 -4.52 -1.42
C SER A 50 32.62 -3.56 -2.36
N THR A 51 33.66 -4.05 -3.02
CA THR A 51 34.24 -3.41 -4.20
C THR A 51 33.19 -3.50 -5.32
N LEU A 52 32.46 -2.40 -5.52
CA LEU A 52 31.66 -2.18 -6.71
C LEU A 52 32.59 -2.18 -7.93
N THR A 53 32.71 -3.32 -8.60
CA THR A 53 33.25 -3.41 -9.95
C THR A 53 32.21 -2.87 -10.91
N PHE A 54 32.37 -1.60 -11.31
CA PHE A 54 31.65 -1.03 -12.44
C PHE A 54 31.91 -1.87 -13.70
N SER A 55 30.89 -2.61 -14.14
CA SER A 55 30.88 -3.21 -15.46
C SER A 55 30.66 -2.08 -16.50
N PRO A 56 31.59 -1.84 -17.44
CA PRO A 56 31.39 -0.84 -18.46
C PRO A 56 30.23 -1.24 -19.38
N SER A 57 29.25 -0.34 -19.48
CA SER A 57 28.15 -0.42 -20.44
C SER A 57 28.69 -0.60 -21.86
N PRO A 58 28.21 -1.57 -22.66
CA PRO A 58 28.62 -1.68 -24.05
C PRO A 58 28.11 -0.46 -24.83
N ALA A 59 29.07 0.26 -25.44
CA ALA A 59 28.80 1.39 -26.33
C ALA A 59 28.04 0.90 -27.59
N PRO A 60 27.04 1.66 -28.08
CA PRO A 60 26.35 1.33 -29.32
C PRO A 60 27.29 1.53 -30.51
N ILE A 61 27.60 0.44 -31.22
CA ILE A 61 28.32 0.46 -32.49
C ILE A 61 27.30 0.76 -33.60
N ASN A 62 27.31 2.00 -34.10
CA ASN A 62 26.66 2.38 -35.34
C ASN A 62 27.41 1.76 -36.53
N THR A 63 26.93 0.62 -37.03
CA THR A 63 27.37 0.07 -38.32
C THR A 63 26.36 0.43 -39.39
N SER A 64 26.56 1.57 -40.06
CA SER A 64 25.86 1.89 -41.30
C SER A 64 26.50 1.13 -42.46
N THR A 65 25.90 0.02 -42.88
CA THR A 65 26.27 -0.63 -44.15
C THR A 65 25.60 0.10 -45.30
N ILE A 66 26.41 0.86 -46.05
CA ILE A 66 26.03 1.50 -47.31
C ILE A 66 26.06 0.42 -48.40
N THR A 67 24.88 0.03 -48.90
CA THR A 67 24.78 -0.76 -50.13
C THR A 67 24.55 0.19 -51.32
N LEU A 68 25.58 0.33 -52.15
CA LEU A 68 25.52 1.01 -53.44
C LEU A 68 24.74 0.17 -54.45
N THR A 69 23.74 0.74 -55.11
CA THR A 69 23.20 0.23 -56.38
C THR A 69 22.85 1.37 -57.34
N PRO A 70 22.88 1.12 -58.66
CA PRO A 70 23.42 2.04 -59.66
C PRO A 70 22.46 3.09 -60.23
N ARG A 71 23.11 4.11 -60.79
CA ARG A 71 22.65 5.27 -61.58
C ARG A 71 21.53 4.94 -62.59
N PRO A 72 20.54 5.83 -62.77
CA PRO A 72 19.44 5.62 -63.71
C PRO A 72 19.89 5.78 -65.17
N THR A 73 19.60 4.76 -65.98
CA THR A 73 19.68 4.80 -67.44
C THR A 73 18.37 5.39 -67.99
N TRP A 74 18.48 6.40 -68.84
CA TRP A 74 17.36 6.95 -69.60
C TRP A 74 17.00 6.06 -70.78
N THR A 75 15.74 5.63 -70.89
CA THR A 75 15.14 5.30 -72.20
C THR A 75 13.61 5.41 -72.22
N LEU A 76 13.15 6.35 -73.04
CA LEU A 76 11.99 6.41 -73.95
C LEU A 76 10.65 5.74 -73.57
N ARG A 77 9.61 6.59 -73.47
CA ARG A 77 8.20 6.27 -73.79
C ARG A 77 8.11 5.57 -75.15
N PRO A 78 7.27 4.53 -75.31
CA PRO A 78 5.88 4.83 -75.74
C PRO A 78 4.78 3.84 -75.31
N SER A 79 3.56 4.31 -75.57
CA SER A 79 2.30 3.60 -75.82
C SER A 79 1.47 3.08 -74.65
N ALA A 80 0.31 3.71 -74.50
CA ALA A 80 -0.80 3.24 -73.71
C ALA A 80 -1.38 1.95 -74.32
N THR A 81 -1.28 0.85 -73.59
CA THR A 81 -2.19 -0.29 -73.72
C THR A 81 -2.74 -0.53 -72.32
N ALA A 82 -4.06 -0.38 -72.16
CA ALA A 82 -4.73 -0.68 -70.91
C ALA A 82 -4.77 -2.20 -70.73
N THR A 83 -4.00 -2.70 -69.78
CA THR A 83 -4.15 -4.06 -69.25
C THR A 83 -4.64 -3.92 -67.83
N ASP A 84 -5.80 -4.51 -67.52
CA ASP A 84 -6.34 -4.58 -66.17
C ASP A 84 -5.42 -5.45 -65.30
N THR A 85 -4.56 -4.79 -64.52
CA THR A 85 -3.80 -5.44 -63.46
C THR A 85 -4.70 -5.51 -62.22
N PRO A 86 -4.95 -6.70 -61.63
CA PRO A 86 -5.63 -6.77 -60.35
C PRO A 86 -4.80 -6.01 -59.31
N THR A 87 -5.41 -4.99 -58.70
CA THR A 87 -4.84 -4.27 -57.55
C THR A 87 -4.41 -5.31 -56.51
N PRO A 88 -3.14 -5.33 -56.06
CA PRO A 88 -2.77 -6.20 -54.96
C PRO A 88 -3.63 -5.83 -53.75
N SER A 89 -4.30 -6.83 -53.17
CA SER A 89 -4.90 -6.71 -51.84
C SER A 89 -3.87 -6.06 -50.91
N PRO A 90 -4.28 -5.15 -50.01
CA PRO A 90 -3.34 -4.53 -49.08
C PRO A 90 -2.58 -5.63 -48.35
N THR A 91 -1.27 -5.70 -48.62
CA THR A 91 -0.36 -6.54 -47.85
C THR A 91 -0.42 -6.04 -46.43
N ILE A 92 -1.08 -6.81 -45.59
CA ILE A 92 -1.06 -6.65 -44.15
C ILE A 92 0.40 -6.86 -43.74
N THR A 93 1.10 -5.77 -43.42
CA THR A 93 2.32 -5.89 -42.61
C THR A 93 1.88 -6.44 -41.25
N PRO A 94 2.36 -7.63 -40.82
CA PRO A 94 2.03 -8.15 -39.51
C PRO A 94 2.71 -7.25 -38.48
N THR A 95 1.93 -6.41 -37.80
CA THR A 95 2.34 -5.85 -36.51
C THR A 95 2.36 -7.01 -35.51
N LEU A 96 3.38 -7.04 -34.63
CA LEU A 96 3.60 -8.11 -33.65
C LEU A 96 2.38 -8.38 -32.75
N ILE A 97 1.45 -7.43 -32.62
CA ILE A 97 0.16 -7.61 -31.95
C ILE A 97 -0.92 -6.87 -32.76
N ARG A 98 -1.85 -7.61 -33.36
CA ARG A 98 -2.80 -7.09 -34.37
C ARG A 98 -4.12 -6.56 -33.80
N THR A 99 -4.30 -6.55 -32.48
CA THR A 99 -5.66 -6.52 -31.88
C THR A 99 -5.86 -5.56 -30.70
N ILE A 100 -4.86 -4.80 -30.27
CA ILE A 100 -5.04 -3.92 -29.11
C ILE A 100 -5.58 -2.52 -29.49
N THR A 101 -5.43 -2.08 -30.74
CA THR A 101 -5.91 -0.75 -31.17
C THR A 101 -7.42 -0.60 -30.93
N PRO A 102 -7.87 0.40 -30.15
CA PRO A 102 -9.29 0.65 -29.94
C PRO A 102 -10.00 0.85 -31.29
N ALA A 103 -10.95 -0.03 -31.60
CA ALA A 103 -11.83 0.12 -32.76
C ALA A 103 -13.18 0.63 -32.26
N LYS A 104 -13.83 1.53 -33.00
CA LYS A 104 -15.18 1.97 -32.65
C LYS A 104 -16.20 0.92 -33.12
N PRO A 105 -17.14 0.47 -32.26
CA PRO A 105 -18.17 -0.47 -32.67
C PRO A 105 -19.15 0.18 -33.66
N ALA A 106 -19.75 -0.62 -34.54
CA ALA A 106 -20.84 -0.18 -35.39
C ALA A 106 -22.09 0.13 -34.55
N LEU A 107 -22.92 1.05 -35.06
CA LEU A 107 -24.12 1.53 -34.36
C LEU A 107 -25.25 0.49 -34.26
N LEU A 108 -25.33 -0.43 -35.22
CA LEU A 108 -26.40 -1.43 -35.29
C LEU A 108 -25.90 -2.78 -34.75
N ASN A 109 -26.67 -3.38 -33.83
CA ASN A 109 -26.32 -4.64 -33.17
C ASN A 109 -26.44 -5.84 -34.12
N ASP A 110 -27.36 -5.77 -35.09
CA ASP A 110 -27.62 -6.81 -36.11
C ASP A 110 -26.43 -7.09 -37.05
N ARG A 111 -25.36 -6.29 -36.96
CA ARG A 111 -24.10 -6.49 -37.70
C ARG A 111 -23.10 -7.35 -36.95
N TYR A 112 -23.45 -7.79 -35.76
CA TYR A 112 -22.61 -8.60 -34.90
C TYR A 112 -23.24 -9.96 -34.68
N GLU A 113 -22.39 -10.97 -34.63
CA GLU A 113 -22.73 -12.29 -34.10
C GLU A 113 -21.72 -12.68 -33.02
N LEU A 114 -22.12 -13.58 -32.13
CA LEU A 114 -21.18 -14.23 -31.24
C LEU A 114 -20.24 -15.11 -32.06
N LYS A 115 -18.95 -14.90 -31.86
CA LYS A 115 -17.93 -15.78 -32.39
C LYS A 115 -18.04 -17.15 -31.69
N PRO A 116 -17.96 -18.27 -32.43
CA PRO A 116 -17.79 -19.58 -31.81
C PRO A 116 -16.60 -19.56 -30.84
N TRP A 117 -16.85 -19.91 -29.58
CA TRP A 117 -15.86 -19.79 -28.52
C TRP A 117 -15.30 -21.16 -28.15
N ASP A 118 -14.12 -21.47 -28.70
CA ASP A 118 -13.41 -22.73 -28.43
C ASP A 118 -12.13 -22.49 -27.61
N LEU A 119 -11.45 -23.59 -27.27
CA LEU A 119 -10.22 -23.58 -26.48
C LEU A 119 -9.11 -22.73 -27.13
N SER A 120 -9.01 -22.72 -28.46
CA SER A 120 -7.99 -21.97 -29.18
C SER A 120 -8.22 -20.47 -29.06
N GLU A 121 -9.48 -20.03 -29.15
CA GLU A 121 -9.83 -18.62 -29.00
C GLU A 121 -9.70 -18.14 -27.55
N GLN A 122 -9.99 -19.01 -26.57
CA GLN A 122 -9.72 -18.71 -25.16
C GLN A 122 -8.22 -18.55 -24.89
N ALA A 123 -7.38 -19.49 -25.34
CA ALA A 123 -5.93 -19.43 -25.15
C ALA A 123 -5.33 -18.16 -25.78
N ARG A 124 -5.77 -17.81 -27.00
CA ARG A 124 -5.38 -16.57 -27.67
C ARG A 124 -5.79 -15.32 -26.90
N THR A 125 -6.97 -15.33 -26.28
CA THR A 125 -7.46 -14.21 -25.47
C THR A 125 -6.57 -14.00 -24.24
N LEU A 126 -6.23 -15.07 -23.53
CA LEU A 126 -5.31 -15.02 -22.40
C LEU A 126 -3.91 -14.51 -22.80
N GLU A 127 -3.36 -14.99 -23.92
CA GLU A 127 -2.07 -14.51 -24.44
C GLU A 127 -2.08 -12.99 -24.69
N LEU A 128 -3.15 -12.47 -25.31
CA LEU A 128 -3.30 -11.04 -25.57
C LEU A 128 -3.46 -10.23 -24.28
N LEU A 129 -4.18 -10.74 -23.29
CA LEU A 129 -4.36 -10.08 -22.00
C LEU A 129 -3.08 -10.07 -21.18
N HIS A 130 -2.33 -11.18 -21.15
CA HIS A 130 -0.99 -11.21 -20.55
C HIS A 130 -0.07 -10.17 -21.18
N ALA A 131 0.00 -10.11 -22.51
CA ALA A 131 0.78 -9.09 -23.20
C ALA A 131 0.33 -7.66 -22.82
N ASN A 132 -0.98 -7.44 -22.66
CA ASN A 132 -1.52 -6.16 -22.22
C ASN A 132 -1.13 -5.82 -20.77
N THR A 133 -1.09 -6.77 -19.84
CA THR A 133 -0.64 -6.52 -18.44
C THR A 133 0.83 -6.11 -18.35
N ILE A 134 1.66 -6.58 -19.27
CA ILE A 134 3.08 -6.18 -19.37
C ILE A 134 3.20 -4.75 -19.90
N LEU A 135 2.33 -4.36 -20.83
CA LEU A 135 2.34 -3.02 -21.44
C LEU A 135 1.66 -1.96 -20.56
N VAL A 136 0.54 -2.32 -19.93
CA VAL A 136 -0.33 -1.45 -19.13
C VAL A 136 -0.39 -2.07 -17.73
N HIS A 137 0.66 -1.78 -16.96
CA HIS A 137 0.93 -2.34 -15.64
C HIS A 137 0.04 -1.71 -14.56
N THR A 138 -1.26 -2.01 -14.60
CA THR A 138 -2.28 -1.44 -13.69
C THR A 138 -3.07 -2.54 -13.01
N GLY A 139 -3.60 -2.26 -11.81
CA GLY A 139 -4.47 -3.20 -11.09
C GLY A 139 -5.69 -3.66 -11.91
N ALA A 140 -6.27 -2.76 -12.73
CA ALA A 140 -7.38 -3.10 -13.62
C ALA A 140 -7.00 -4.18 -14.66
N SER A 141 -5.80 -4.08 -15.26
CA SER A 141 -5.31 -5.08 -16.21
C SER A 141 -5.16 -6.46 -15.56
N PHE A 142 -4.59 -6.53 -14.35
CA PHE A 142 -4.43 -7.79 -13.60
C PHE A 142 -5.77 -8.39 -13.18
N ARG A 143 -6.72 -7.54 -12.74
CA ARG A 143 -8.08 -7.98 -12.39
C ARG A 143 -8.81 -8.59 -13.59
N THR A 144 -8.70 -7.98 -14.78
CA THR A 144 -9.30 -8.53 -16.00
C THR A 144 -8.62 -9.81 -16.48
N LEU A 145 -7.30 -9.93 -16.31
CA LEU A 145 -6.60 -11.18 -16.60
C LEU A 145 -7.06 -12.32 -15.67
N ALA A 146 -7.14 -12.06 -14.36
CA ALA A 146 -7.68 -13.02 -13.39
C ALA A 146 -9.12 -13.45 -13.73
N TYR A 147 -9.95 -12.50 -14.19
CA TYR A 147 -11.30 -12.78 -14.68
C TYR A 147 -11.28 -13.74 -15.87
N ALA A 148 -10.45 -13.45 -16.88
CA ALA A 148 -10.35 -14.25 -18.10
C ALA A 148 -9.84 -15.67 -17.83
N GLU A 149 -8.93 -15.83 -16.86
CA GLU A 149 -8.43 -17.12 -16.39
C GLU A 149 -9.54 -17.91 -15.67
N GLY A 150 -10.37 -17.22 -14.89
CA GLY A 150 -11.59 -17.78 -14.29
C GLY A 150 -12.60 -18.26 -15.34
N GLU A 151 -12.89 -17.44 -16.35
CA GLU A 151 -13.77 -17.83 -17.47
C GLU A 151 -13.21 -19.02 -18.25
N ALA A 152 -11.89 -19.06 -18.47
CA ALA A 152 -11.23 -20.16 -19.17
C ALA A 152 -11.47 -21.48 -18.43
N HIS A 153 -11.29 -21.49 -17.10
CA HIS A 153 -11.55 -22.65 -16.28
C HIS A 153 -13.04 -23.04 -16.25
N LEU A 154 -13.94 -22.05 -16.15
CA LEU A 154 -15.39 -22.27 -16.16
C LEU A 154 -15.85 -22.97 -17.44
N ARG A 155 -15.36 -22.54 -18.61
CA ARG A 155 -15.78 -23.09 -19.92
C ARG A 155 -15.06 -24.39 -20.28
N PHE A 156 -13.79 -24.51 -19.92
CA PHE A 156 -12.93 -25.62 -20.32
C PHE A 156 -12.24 -26.25 -19.10
N PRO A 157 -13.00 -26.83 -18.14
CA PRO A 157 -12.43 -27.40 -16.93
C PRO A 157 -11.50 -28.59 -17.20
N GLU A 158 -11.67 -29.27 -18.34
CA GLU A 158 -10.87 -30.42 -18.77
C GLU A 158 -9.68 -30.05 -19.67
N ALA A 159 -9.45 -28.75 -19.93
CA ALA A 159 -8.31 -28.33 -20.75
C ALA A 159 -6.98 -28.69 -20.09
N LEU A 160 -5.96 -28.99 -20.91
CA LEU A 160 -4.61 -29.30 -20.42
C LEU A 160 -4.03 -28.16 -19.56
N ASP A 161 -4.34 -26.92 -19.93
CA ASP A 161 -3.90 -25.71 -19.22
C ASP A 161 -4.82 -25.29 -18.06
N ALA A 162 -5.93 -26.00 -17.80
CA ALA A 162 -6.91 -25.61 -16.79
C ALA A 162 -6.29 -25.45 -15.39
N THR A 163 -5.38 -26.35 -15.01
CA THR A 163 -4.64 -26.25 -13.74
C THR A 163 -3.80 -24.98 -13.69
N ARG A 164 -3.08 -24.66 -14.78
CA ARG A 164 -2.24 -23.47 -14.87
C ARG A 164 -3.08 -22.19 -14.73
N TRP A 165 -4.22 -22.10 -15.40
CA TRP A 165 -5.09 -20.92 -15.31
C TRP A 165 -5.59 -20.69 -13.88
N ARG A 166 -5.85 -21.74 -13.10
CA ARG A 166 -6.23 -21.57 -11.69
C ARG A 166 -5.10 -20.97 -10.85
N TRP A 167 -3.85 -21.41 -11.07
CA TRP A 167 -2.68 -20.82 -10.41
C TRP A 167 -2.44 -19.38 -10.84
N ASP A 168 -2.52 -19.10 -12.14
CA ASP A 168 -2.37 -17.74 -12.66
C ASP A 168 -3.47 -16.80 -12.12
N ARG A 169 -4.72 -17.28 -12.01
CA ARG A 169 -5.81 -16.54 -11.38
C ARG A 169 -5.50 -16.23 -9.92
N ALA A 170 -5.06 -17.20 -9.14
CA ALA A 170 -4.74 -17.01 -7.73
C ALA A 170 -3.63 -15.95 -7.55
N PHE A 171 -2.57 -16.02 -8.38
CA PHE A 171 -1.50 -15.04 -8.40
C PHE A 171 -1.98 -13.62 -8.75
N ASN A 172 -2.80 -13.48 -9.80
CA ASN A 172 -3.29 -12.17 -10.23
C ASN A 172 -4.27 -11.55 -9.23
N LEU A 173 -5.09 -12.38 -8.55
CA LEU A 173 -5.94 -11.95 -7.44
C LEU A 173 -5.11 -11.44 -6.26
N LEU A 174 -4.04 -12.16 -5.90
CA LEU A 174 -3.11 -11.76 -4.84
C LEU A 174 -2.46 -10.41 -5.14
N ARG A 175 -2.06 -10.21 -6.40
CA ARG A 175 -1.42 -8.98 -6.87
C ARG A 175 -2.31 -7.74 -6.77
N VAL A 176 -3.62 -7.90 -6.90
CA VAL A 176 -4.58 -6.80 -6.75
C VAL A 176 -5.20 -6.75 -5.35
N GLN A 177 -4.57 -7.43 -4.38
CA GLN A 177 -5.03 -7.56 -2.98
C GLN A 177 -6.50 -7.97 -2.87
N ASP A 178 -6.94 -8.86 -3.77
CA ASP A 178 -8.31 -9.37 -3.73
C ASP A 178 -8.49 -10.33 -2.55
N THR A 179 -9.55 -10.15 -1.77
CA THR A 179 -9.89 -10.99 -0.61
C THR A 179 -10.01 -12.49 -0.95
N GLN A 180 -10.26 -12.83 -2.22
CA GLN A 180 -10.37 -14.22 -2.68
C GLN A 180 -9.02 -14.90 -2.91
N ALA A 181 -7.92 -14.15 -2.97
CA ALA A 181 -6.61 -14.69 -3.33
C ALA A 181 -6.18 -15.84 -2.41
N MET A 182 -6.32 -15.64 -1.09
CA MET A 182 -5.99 -16.68 -0.10
C MET A 182 -6.86 -17.92 -0.27
N SER A 183 -8.16 -17.75 -0.47
CA SER A 183 -9.10 -18.85 -0.69
C SER A 183 -8.78 -19.64 -1.96
N ALA A 184 -8.32 -18.95 -3.02
CA ALA A 184 -7.89 -19.60 -4.26
C ALA A 184 -6.65 -20.48 -4.06
N TYR A 185 -5.64 -19.99 -3.34
CA TYR A 185 -4.45 -20.78 -2.97
C TYR A 185 -4.80 -21.95 -2.04
N ILE A 186 -5.65 -21.74 -1.04
CA ILE A 186 -6.16 -22.81 -0.17
C ILE A 186 -6.83 -23.90 -1.00
N GLY A 187 -7.72 -23.54 -1.93
CA GLY A 187 -8.41 -24.50 -2.80
C GLY A 187 -7.45 -25.30 -3.67
N LEU A 188 -6.41 -24.66 -4.22
CA LEU A 188 -5.37 -25.33 -5.02
C LEU A 188 -4.54 -26.31 -4.20
N ILE A 189 -4.03 -25.88 -3.05
CA ILE A 189 -3.19 -26.70 -2.17
C ILE A 189 -4.02 -27.85 -1.58
N SER A 190 -5.22 -27.56 -1.06
CA SER A 190 -6.12 -28.57 -0.51
C SER A 190 -6.49 -29.62 -1.55
N SER A 191 -6.80 -29.21 -2.79
CA SER A 191 -7.11 -30.13 -3.89
C SER A 191 -5.91 -31.01 -4.26
N GLY A 192 -4.69 -30.47 -4.27
CA GLY A 192 -3.47 -31.24 -4.54
C GLY A 192 -3.24 -32.34 -3.51
N ILE A 193 -3.47 -32.01 -2.22
CA ILE A 193 -3.31 -32.98 -1.13
C ILE A 193 -4.43 -34.02 -1.14
N SER A 194 -5.69 -33.59 -1.25
CA SER A 194 -6.85 -34.50 -1.17
C SER A 194 -6.92 -35.47 -2.35
N SER A 195 -6.41 -35.08 -3.52
CA SER A 195 -6.31 -35.96 -4.71
C SER A 195 -5.08 -36.87 -4.70
N GLY A 196 -4.20 -36.76 -3.69
CA GLY A 196 -2.98 -37.55 -3.59
C GLY A 196 -1.88 -37.15 -4.58
N GLN A 197 -1.99 -35.98 -5.23
CA GLN A 197 -0.94 -35.45 -6.11
C GLN A 197 0.32 -35.08 -5.33
N VAL A 198 0.16 -34.67 -4.07
CA VAL A 198 1.24 -34.24 -3.19
C VAL A 198 0.96 -34.64 -1.75
N ARG A 199 2.00 -35.01 -1.00
CA ARG A 199 1.93 -35.17 0.46
C ARG A 199 2.29 -33.84 1.12
N SER A 200 1.74 -33.55 2.29
CA SER A 200 2.02 -32.30 3.00
C SER A 200 3.52 -32.04 3.26
N SER A 201 4.35 -33.08 3.33
CA SER A 201 5.82 -32.95 3.45
C SER A 201 6.51 -32.54 2.14
N ASP A 202 5.91 -32.89 1.01
CA ASP A 202 6.48 -32.70 -0.34
C ASP A 202 5.94 -31.42 -1.00
N LEU A 203 5.11 -30.66 -0.28
CA LEU A 203 4.46 -29.42 -0.72
C LEU A 203 5.42 -28.36 -1.26
N PRO A 204 6.57 -28.04 -0.65
CA PRO A 204 7.48 -27.02 -1.19
C PRO A 204 7.94 -27.33 -2.62
N ASN A 205 8.33 -28.59 -2.87
CA ASN A 205 8.79 -29.02 -4.19
C ASN A 205 7.64 -29.04 -5.20
N TRP A 206 6.48 -29.57 -4.83
CA TRP A 206 5.31 -29.57 -5.70
C TRP A 206 4.82 -28.14 -6.02
N PHE A 207 4.83 -27.25 -5.02
CA PHE A 207 4.44 -25.86 -5.20
C PHE A 207 5.38 -25.18 -6.20
N SER A 208 6.70 -25.32 -6.05
CA SER A 208 7.68 -24.73 -6.98
C SER A 208 7.52 -25.18 -8.45
N GLN A 209 6.92 -26.35 -8.69
CA GLN A 209 6.62 -26.85 -10.04
C GLN A 209 5.35 -26.24 -10.64
N ASN A 210 4.40 -25.83 -9.81
CA ASN A 210 3.11 -25.27 -10.24
C ASN A 210 3.09 -23.74 -10.18
N GLU A 211 3.78 -23.15 -9.22
CA GLU A 211 3.89 -21.73 -8.96
C GLU A 211 5.37 -21.39 -8.70
N SER A 212 6.04 -20.89 -9.73
CA SER A 212 7.46 -20.55 -9.68
C SER A 212 7.73 -19.09 -9.31
N ARG A 213 6.68 -18.26 -9.20
CA ARG A 213 6.80 -16.83 -8.87
C ARG A 213 6.97 -16.60 -7.36
N PHE A 214 6.61 -17.59 -6.55
CA PHE A 214 6.72 -17.55 -5.10
C PHE A 214 7.51 -18.75 -4.58
N THR A 215 7.99 -18.63 -3.34
CA THR A 215 8.57 -19.76 -2.60
C THR A 215 7.59 -20.19 -1.53
N LEU A 216 7.37 -21.51 -1.38
CA LEU A 216 6.59 -22.06 -0.29
C LEU A 216 7.51 -22.69 0.75
N GLN A 217 7.38 -22.25 1.99
CA GLN A 217 8.08 -22.82 3.15
C GLN A 217 7.08 -23.46 4.10
N ILE A 218 7.55 -24.48 4.82
CA ILE A 218 6.74 -25.20 5.81
C ILE A 218 7.52 -25.31 7.11
N SER A 219 6.87 -24.90 8.19
CA SER A 219 7.33 -25.14 9.55
C SER A 219 6.36 -26.07 10.27
N SER A 220 6.84 -27.21 10.78
CA SER A 220 6.01 -28.21 11.45
C SER A 220 5.95 -27.95 12.95
N SER A 221 4.77 -28.14 13.55
CA SER A 221 4.53 -28.02 14.99
C SER A 221 4.02 -29.36 15.56
N PRO A 222 4.23 -29.66 16.85
CA PRO A 222 3.74 -30.89 17.46
C PRO A 222 2.21 -31.02 17.32
N PRO A 223 1.68 -32.21 16.94
CA PRO A 223 0.24 -32.41 16.78
C PRO A 223 -0.50 -32.39 18.12
N LEU A 224 -1.72 -31.88 18.12
CA LEU A 224 -2.66 -31.97 19.25
C LEU A 224 -3.44 -33.29 19.26
N PRO A 225 -4.08 -33.69 20.38
CA PRO A 225 -4.88 -34.90 20.43
C PRO A 225 -5.95 -34.96 19.33
N GLY A 226 -5.89 -36.00 18.49
CA GLY A 226 -6.80 -36.17 17.34
C GLY A 226 -6.23 -35.70 16.01
N GLU A 227 -5.09 -35.00 16.01
CA GLU A 227 -4.37 -34.58 14.82
C GLU A 227 -3.26 -35.60 14.45
N LEU A 228 -2.96 -35.69 13.15
CA LEU A 228 -1.82 -36.42 12.60
C LEU A 228 -0.60 -35.51 12.42
N GLY A 229 -0.82 -34.20 12.26
CA GLY A 229 0.23 -33.21 12.05
C GLY A 229 -0.37 -31.81 11.91
N ARG A 230 0.42 -30.79 12.25
CA ARG A 230 0.03 -29.39 12.05
C ARG A 230 1.24 -28.56 11.60
N LYS A 231 1.01 -27.62 10.70
CA LYS A 231 2.07 -26.96 9.94
C LYS A 231 1.68 -25.52 9.61
N LEU A 232 2.63 -24.60 9.75
CA LEU A 232 2.57 -23.28 9.15
C LEU A 232 3.09 -23.36 7.72
N ILE A 233 2.28 -22.87 6.79
CA ILE A 233 2.66 -22.67 5.40
C ILE A 233 2.90 -21.17 5.21
N GLU A 234 4.08 -20.83 4.71
CA GLU A 234 4.42 -19.49 4.28
C GLU A 234 4.61 -19.49 2.75
N ILE A 235 3.87 -18.64 2.04
CA ILE A 235 4.11 -18.33 0.64
C ILE A 235 4.83 -16.97 0.61
N SER A 236 6.12 -16.97 0.30
CA SER A 236 6.98 -15.79 0.31
C SER A 236 7.30 -15.26 -1.09
N GLY A 237 7.38 -13.93 -1.19
CA GLY A 237 7.66 -13.15 -2.40
C GLY A 237 8.04 -11.72 -2.03
N GLN A 238 7.21 -10.74 -2.43
CA GLN A 238 7.33 -9.33 -2.01
C GLN A 238 6.53 -9.11 -0.71
N GLY A 239 6.93 -9.79 0.38
CA GLY A 239 6.09 -10.05 1.55
C GLY A 239 5.68 -11.52 1.62
N SER A 240 4.83 -11.87 2.58
CA SER A 240 4.41 -13.26 2.80
C SER A 240 2.91 -13.42 3.06
N ALA A 241 2.36 -14.55 2.60
CA ALA A 241 1.03 -15.01 2.98
C ALA A 241 1.14 -16.28 3.84
N PHE A 242 0.47 -16.30 4.98
CA PHE A 242 0.55 -17.38 5.95
C PHE A 242 -0.76 -18.16 6.06
N PHE A 243 -0.63 -19.48 6.16
CA PHE A 243 -1.75 -20.41 6.32
C PHE A 243 -1.44 -21.45 7.39
N TRP A 244 -2.47 -21.83 8.14
CA TRP A 244 -2.38 -22.91 9.12
C TRP A 244 -2.98 -24.20 8.58
N LEU A 245 -2.15 -25.24 8.43
CA LEU A 245 -2.58 -26.56 7.95
C LEU A 245 -2.67 -27.54 9.11
N VAL A 246 -3.81 -28.25 9.19
CA VAL A 246 -4.04 -29.35 10.13
C VAL A 246 -4.38 -30.62 9.38
N GLU A 247 -3.64 -31.69 9.69
CA GLU A 247 -3.87 -33.04 9.20
C GLU A 247 -4.62 -33.83 10.26
N SER A 248 -5.75 -34.44 9.89
CA SER A 248 -6.58 -35.29 10.73
C SER A 248 -6.77 -36.65 10.07
N PRO A 249 -7.24 -37.68 10.80
CA PRO A 249 -7.65 -38.94 10.18
C PRO A 249 -8.73 -38.80 9.10
N THR A 250 -9.52 -37.71 9.14
CA THR A 250 -10.60 -37.43 8.20
C THR A 250 -10.15 -36.64 6.95
N GLY A 251 -8.94 -36.07 6.96
CA GLY A 251 -8.43 -35.25 5.86
C GLY A 251 -7.59 -34.06 6.33
N VAL A 252 -7.38 -33.11 5.43
CA VAL A 252 -6.58 -31.91 5.67
C VAL A 252 -7.46 -30.68 5.65
N SER A 253 -7.27 -29.78 6.61
CA SER A 253 -7.90 -28.46 6.67
C SER A 253 -6.81 -27.39 6.62
N ILE A 254 -7.04 -26.31 5.86
CA ILE A 254 -6.10 -25.19 5.72
C ILE A 254 -6.86 -23.90 6.03
N TYR A 255 -6.36 -23.12 6.98
CA TYR A 255 -6.96 -21.88 7.44
C TYR A 255 -6.11 -20.68 7.02
N PRO A 256 -6.69 -19.62 6.46
CA PRO A 256 -5.96 -18.38 6.19
C PRO A 256 -5.60 -17.70 7.51
N LEU A 257 -4.36 -17.19 7.65
CA LEU A 257 -3.96 -16.37 8.80
C LEU A 257 -3.82 -14.90 8.41
N ILE A 258 -2.87 -14.59 7.54
CA ILE A 258 -2.62 -13.23 7.05
C ILE A 258 -2.14 -13.25 5.60
N ASN A 259 -2.58 -12.27 4.80
CA ASN A 259 -1.99 -11.97 3.51
C ASN A 259 -1.28 -10.63 3.61
N ASP A 260 0.05 -10.68 3.62
CA ASP A 260 0.90 -9.52 3.78
C ASP A 260 1.70 -9.22 2.51
N ILE A 261 1.32 -9.77 1.37
CA ILE A 261 2.07 -9.55 0.12
C ILE A 261 1.74 -8.16 -0.44
N ASP A 262 2.77 -7.34 -0.60
CA ASP A 262 2.69 -6.00 -1.16
C ASP A 262 3.71 -5.83 -2.30
N PHE A 263 3.19 -5.69 -3.52
CA PHE A 263 4.01 -5.53 -4.72
C PHE A 263 4.53 -4.10 -4.89
N ASP A 264 3.91 -3.10 -4.25
CA ASP A 264 4.28 -1.70 -4.32
C ASP A 264 5.29 -1.35 -3.21
N GLN A 265 5.13 -1.95 -2.02
CA GLN A 265 6.06 -1.84 -0.89
C GLN A 265 6.54 -3.22 -0.39
N PRO A 266 7.48 -3.85 -1.12
CA PRO A 266 8.05 -5.12 -0.71
C PRO A 266 8.66 -5.08 0.69
N HIS A 267 8.38 -6.10 1.49
CA HIS A 267 8.93 -6.25 2.83
C HIS A 267 9.18 -7.72 3.17
N GLU A 268 9.83 -7.96 4.30
CA GLU A 268 10.04 -9.31 4.82
C GLU A 268 9.14 -9.55 6.02
N ASN A 269 8.75 -10.82 6.21
CA ASN A 269 8.01 -11.27 7.38
C ASN A 269 8.87 -12.25 8.17
N ALA A 270 8.65 -12.29 9.47
CA ALA A 270 9.22 -13.27 10.38
C ALA A 270 8.13 -13.79 11.31
N TYR A 271 8.40 -14.95 11.92
CA TYR A 271 7.51 -15.53 12.90
C TYR A 271 8.27 -16.25 14.01
N LEU A 272 7.62 -16.42 15.16
CA LEU A 272 8.10 -17.25 16.27
C LEU A 272 6.94 -18.04 16.87
N TYR A 273 7.28 -19.11 17.59
CA TYR A 273 6.35 -19.93 18.36
C TYR A 273 6.70 -19.86 19.83
N ASP A 274 5.73 -19.55 20.67
CA ASP A 274 5.87 -19.79 22.10
C ASP A 274 4.52 -19.84 22.82
N ASP A 275 4.48 -20.47 23.99
CA ASP A 275 3.30 -20.53 24.87
C ASP A 275 3.16 -19.21 25.64
N LEU A 276 2.51 -18.23 25.02
CA LEU A 276 2.27 -16.90 25.58
C LEU A 276 0.99 -16.87 26.42
N THR A 277 0.01 -17.73 26.12
CA THR A 277 -1.25 -17.83 26.85
C THR A 277 -1.18 -18.74 28.09
N GLY A 278 -0.15 -19.57 28.21
CA GLY A 278 0.09 -20.46 29.35
C GLY A 278 -0.75 -21.75 29.31
N ASP A 279 -1.34 -22.10 28.17
CA ASP A 279 -2.19 -23.27 27.99
C ASP A 279 -1.39 -24.55 27.64
N ASN A 280 -0.07 -24.45 27.52
CA ASN A 280 0.88 -25.48 27.03
C ASN A 280 0.77 -25.79 25.53
N THR A 281 0.05 -24.98 24.76
CA THR A 281 0.06 -24.96 23.31
C THR A 281 0.85 -23.74 22.86
N PRO A 282 1.81 -23.86 21.92
CA PRO A 282 2.49 -22.67 21.42
C PRO A 282 1.52 -21.79 20.61
N ASP A 283 1.53 -20.50 20.91
CA ASP A 283 0.94 -19.43 20.10
C ASP A 283 1.89 -19.07 18.94
N LEU A 284 1.32 -18.56 17.86
CA LEU A 284 2.07 -18.09 16.69
C LEU A 284 2.10 -16.57 16.64
N VAL A 285 3.29 -15.99 16.60
CA VAL A 285 3.48 -14.56 16.38
C VAL A 285 4.05 -14.32 14.99
N ILE A 286 3.40 -13.49 14.18
CA ILE A 286 3.83 -13.06 12.85
C ILE A 286 4.09 -11.55 12.89
N TYR A 287 5.23 -11.10 12.38
CA TYR A 287 5.60 -9.68 12.39
C TYR A 287 6.44 -9.30 11.16
N ARG A 288 6.57 -7.99 10.92
CA ARG A 288 7.45 -7.43 9.89
C ARG A 288 8.74 -6.89 10.56
N PRO A 289 9.91 -7.49 10.31
CA PRO A 289 11.18 -6.94 10.82
C PRO A 289 11.49 -5.56 10.25
N SER A 290 11.12 -5.26 9.01
CA SER A 290 11.30 -3.93 8.43
C SER A 290 10.36 -3.74 7.24
N THR A 291 9.90 -2.52 7.02
CA THR A 291 9.15 -2.12 5.83
C THR A 291 9.80 -0.87 5.23
N PRO A 292 10.41 -0.96 4.04
CA PRO A 292 11.09 0.18 3.41
C PRO A 292 10.17 1.39 3.25
N GLY A 293 10.64 2.58 3.60
CA GLY A 293 9.90 3.83 3.53
C GLY A 293 8.84 4.03 4.62
N ASN A 294 8.65 3.08 5.55
CA ASN A 294 7.68 3.19 6.62
C ASN A 294 8.36 3.52 7.95
N THR A 295 7.90 4.56 8.63
CA THR A 295 8.41 5.00 9.95
C THR A 295 7.48 4.63 11.10
N LEU A 296 6.30 4.07 10.80
CA LEU A 296 5.32 3.67 11.80
C LEU A 296 5.69 2.34 12.45
N PHE A 297 5.39 2.22 13.73
CA PHE A 297 5.40 0.94 14.43
C PHE A 297 4.30 0.03 13.88
N LEU A 298 4.68 -1.18 13.52
CA LEU A 298 3.77 -2.22 13.05
C LEU A 298 3.60 -3.27 14.14
N THR A 299 2.40 -3.31 14.71
CA THR A 299 2.05 -4.27 15.77
C THR A 299 2.10 -5.71 15.22
N PRO A 300 2.73 -6.65 15.95
CA PRO A 300 2.73 -8.06 15.56
C PRO A 300 1.32 -8.66 15.62
N HIS A 301 1.07 -9.69 14.81
CA HIS A 301 -0.15 -10.50 14.89
C HIS A 301 0.11 -11.75 15.71
N ILE A 302 -0.72 -12.00 16.73
CA ILE A 302 -0.61 -13.17 17.61
C ILE A 302 -1.83 -14.06 17.39
N PHE A 303 -1.62 -15.36 17.23
CA PHE A 303 -2.66 -16.34 16.99
C PHE A 303 -2.60 -17.49 18.00
N ASP A 304 -3.74 -17.80 18.61
CA ASP A 304 -3.97 -18.99 19.40
C ASP A 304 -4.13 -20.20 18.48
N LEU A 305 -3.24 -21.18 18.67
CA LEU A 305 -3.22 -22.43 17.90
C LEU A 305 -3.91 -23.60 18.62
N SER A 306 -4.44 -23.40 19.82
CA SER A 306 -5.19 -24.40 20.60
C SER A 306 -6.59 -24.65 20.03
N VAL A 307 -7.15 -23.64 19.35
CA VAL A 307 -8.47 -23.67 18.71
C VAL A 307 -8.37 -23.77 17.19
N LEU A 308 -9.41 -24.34 16.56
CA LEU A 308 -9.55 -24.42 15.11
C LEU A 308 -10.91 -23.83 14.67
N PRO A 309 -10.94 -22.85 13.73
CA PRO A 309 -9.79 -22.17 13.12
C PRO A 309 -8.94 -21.41 14.16
N PRO A 310 -7.62 -21.19 13.92
CA PRO A 310 -6.80 -20.37 14.80
C PRO A 310 -7.43 -19.01 15.04
N ALA A 311 -7.44 -18.56 16.29
CA ALA A 311 -8.03 -17.28 16.67
C ALA A 311 -6.93 -16.22 16.80
N ALA A 312 -7.14 -15.04 16.20
CA ALA A 312 -6.27 -13.90 16.47
C ALA A 312 -6.48 -13.44 17.92
N LEU A 313 -5.41 -13.37 18.70
CA LEU A 313 -5.44 -12.88 20.07
C LEU A 313 -5.37 -11.35 20.06
N PRO A 314 -6.27 -10.66 20.80
CA PRO A 314 -6.29 -9.21 20.79
C PRO A 314 -5.09 -8.64 21.56
N ILE A 315 -4.64 -7.48 21.10
CA ILE A 315 -3.61 -6.67 21.73
C ILE A 315 -4.28 -5.37 22.20
N GLN A 316 -3.91 -4.90 23.40
CA GLN A 316 -4.42 -3.65 23.94
C GLN A 316 -4.16 -2.51 22.95
N GLU A 317 -5.19 -1.73 22.67
CA GLU A 317 -5.08 -0.61 21.74
C GLU A 317 -4.08 0.43 22.26
N GLN A 318 -3.24 0.94 21.36
CA GLN A 318 -2.21 1.91 21.67
C GLN A 318 -2.28 3.06 20.67
N ASN A 319 -1.85 4.24 21.09
CA ASN A 319 -1.64 5.36 20.17
C ASN A 319 -0.64 4.93 19.08
N PRO A 320 -0.89 5.25 17.79
CA PRO A 320 0.08 5.00 16.73
C PRO A 320 1.43 5.65 17.04
N ILE A 321 2.50 4.86 16.94
CA ILE A 321 3.86 5.33 17.20
C ILE A 321 4.54 5.57 15.86
N ASP A 322 4.92 6.82 15.60
CA ASP A 322 5.79 7.19 14.48
C ASP A 322 7.20 7.43 14.99
N PHE A 323 8.15 6.63 14.51
CA PHE A 323 9.54 6.77 14.90
C PHE A 323 10.27 7.87 14.11
N GLY A 324 9.72 8.37 13.00
CA GLY A 324 10.40 9.31 12.09
C GLY A 324 11.63 8.73 11.38
N LEU A 325 11.95 7.46 11.64
CA LEU A 325 13.05 6.68 11.05
C LEU A 325 12.52 5.29 10.74
N GLU A 326 13.08 4.64 9.72
CA GLU A 326 12.71 3.27 9.35
C GLU A 326 13.13 2.30 10.47
N PRO A 327 12.17 1.68 11.19
CA PRO A 327 12.48 0.81 12.30
C PRO A 327 12.90 -0.58 11.82
N PHE A 328 13.81 -1.22 12.55
CA PHE A 328 14.04 -2.66 12.48
C PHE A 328 13.53 -3.35 13.74
N LEU A 329 12.57 -4.26 13.59
CA LEU A 329 11.88 -4.95 14.67
C LEU A 329 12.51 -6.32 14.97
N SER A 330 12.73 -6.58 16.26
CA SER A 330 13.21 -7.85 16.80
C SER A 330 12.31 -8.28 17.94
N LEU A 331 11.86 -9.54 17.91
CA LEU A 331 11.00 -10.12 18.94
C LEU A 331 11.72 -11.22 19.70
N GLU A 332 11.50 -11.28 21.00
CA GLU A 332 11.95 -12.38 21.84
C GLU A 332 10.95 -12.69 22.97
N THR A 333 10.90 -13.94 23.39
CA THR A 333 10.04 -14.40 24.48
C THR A 333 10.84 -14.45 25.78
N ARG A 334 10.32 -13.85 26.86
CA ARG A 334 10.95 -13.82 28.17
C ARG A 334 10.07 -14.51 29.22
N PRO A 335 10.65 -15.07 30.30
CA PRO A 335 9.86 -15.56 31.42
C PRO A 335 9.23 -14.39 32.19
N ALA A 336 7.91 -14.43 32.38
CA ALA A 336 7.17 -13.40 33.10
C ALA A 336 7.32 -13.55 34.63
N ALA A 337 7.26 -12.43 35.36
CA ALA A 337 7.45 -12.42 36.83
C ALA A 337 6.38 -13.21 37.60
N GLY A 338 5.18 -13.39 37.03
CA GLY A 338 4.06 -14.16 37.60
C GLY A 338 4.05 -15.64 37.28
N GLY A 339 5.04 -16.14 36.54
CA GLY A 339 4.95 -17.42 35.81
C GLY A 339 4.35 -17.20 34.41
N GLY A 340 4.63 -18.13 33.48
CA GLY A 340 4.30 -17.95 32.07
C GLY A 340 5.38 -17.21 31.28
N LYS A 341 5.03 -16.73 30.09
CA LYS A 341 5.93 -16.02 29.18
C LYS A 341 5.34 -14.70 28.73
N GLU A 342 6.22 -13.75 28.47
CA GLU A 342 5.89 -12.44 27.91
C GLU A 342 6.62 -12.28 26.58
N LEU A 343 6.02 -11.53 25.66
CA LEU A 343 6.64 -11.20 24.38
C LEU A 343 7.29 -9.83 24.50
N GLN A 344 8.61 -9.76 24.36
CA GLN A 344 9.31 -8.50 24.24
C GLN A 344 9.50 -8.14 22.77
N VAL A 345 9.03 -6.95 22.41
CA VAL A 345 9.23 -6.34 21.10
C VAL A 345 10.27 -5.24 21.25
N THR A 346 11.38 -5.36 20.51
CA THR A 346 12.46 -4.37 20.50
C THR A 346 12.63 -3.80 19.10
N THR A 347 12.53 -2.49 18.99
CA THR A 347 12.76 -1.72 17.77
C THR A 347 14.15 -1.10 17.80
N ILE A 348 14.92 -1.27 16.72
CA ILE A 348 16.22 -0.66 16.47
C ILE A 348 16.02 0.44 15.44
N LEU A 349 16.34 1.69 15.78
CA LEU A 349 15.99 2.85 14.95
C LEU A 349 17.10 3.33 14.04
N LEU A 350 18.36 3.25 14.52
CA LEU A 350 19.52 3.61 13.73
C LEU A 350 20.71 2.75 14.13
N PRO A 351 21.15 1.80 13.30
CA PRO A 351 22.30 0.96 13.62
C PRO A 351 23.61 1.73 13.85
N ALA A 352 23.76 2.91 13.22
CA ALA A 352 24.94 3.76 13.38
C ALA A 352 25.00 4.47 14.74
N CYS A 353 23.85 4.73 15.37
CA CYS A 353 23.78 5.18 16.75
C CYS A 353 22.69 4.36 17.44
N PRO A 354 23.02 3.16 17.97
CA PRO A 354 22.04 2.18 18.41
C PRO A 354 21.08 2.73 19.46
N ALA A 355 19.91 3.17 18.99
CA ALA A 355 18.77 3.56 19.77
C ALA A 355 17.75 2.41 19.71
N TYR A 356 17.41 1.91 20.88
CA TYR A 356 16.48 0.82 21.09
C TYR A 356 15.21 1.38 21.74
N MET A 357 14.08 0.88 21.28
CA MET A 357 12.79 1.06 21.94
C MET A 357 12.23 -0.32 22.24
N SER A 358 11.83 -0.57 23.48
CA SER A 358 11.27 -1.87 23.85
C SER A 358 9.95 -1.74 24.58
N GLN A 359 9.09 -2.71 24.34
CA GLN A 359 7.83 -2.90 25.04
C GLN A 359 7.57 -4.39 25.23
N THR A 360 6.90 -4.72 26.32
CA THR A 360 6.55 -6.07 26.69
C THR A 360 5.05 -6.24 26.59
N TYR A 361 4.63 -7.37 26.02
CA TYR A 361 3.25 -7.79 25.87
C TYR A 361 3.02 -8.95 26.84
N THR A 362 2.04 -8.79 27.72
CA THR A 362 1.70 -9.77 28.75
C THR A 362 0.24 -10.17 28.61
N TRP A 363 -0.01 -11.48 28.52
CA TRP A 363 -1.37 -12.01 28.42
C TRP A 363 -2.09 -11.94 29.76
N ASN A 364 -3.29 -11.36 29.79
CA ASN A 364 -4.12 -11.22 31.00
C ASN A 364 -5.38 -12.11 31.01
N GLU A 365 -5.41 -13.17 30.19
CA GLU A 365 -6.55 -14.06 29.92
C GLU A 365 -7.60 -13.55 28.93
N ASP A 366 -7.55 -12.26 28.52
CA ASP A 366 -8.47 -11.69 27.53
C ASP A 366 -7.74 -10.91 26.42
N VAL A 367 -6.71 -10.15 26.78
CA VAL A 367 -5.95 -9.28 25.89
C VAL A 367 -4.45 -9.28 26.27
N PHE A 368 -3.58 -9.04 25.29
CA PHE A 368 -2.19 -8.68 25.59
C PHE A 368 -2.11 -7.23 26.06
N GLU A 369 -1.89 -7.04 27.35
CA GLU A 369 -1.54 -5.75 27.94
C GLU A 369 -0.13 -5.34 27.51
N VAL A 370 0.03 -4.07 27.16
CA VAL A 370 1.32 -3.56 26.65
C VAL A 370 1.95 -2.63 27.66
N SER A 371 3.21 -2.91 28.02
CA SER A 371 3.96 -2.04 28.91
C SER A 371 4.26 -0.68 28.27
N PRO A 372 4.45 0.40 29.05
CA PRO A 372 4.98 1.65 28.52
C PRO A 372 6.28 1.45 27.75
N LEU A 373 6.46 2.21 26.67
CA LEU A 373 7.68 2.20 25.87
C LEU A 373 8.90 2.57 26.71
N GLN A 374 9.95 1.76 26.60
CA GLN A 374 11.24 2.00 27.21
C GLN A 374 12.26 2.37 26.14
N TYR A 375 13.01 3.44 26.37
CA TYR A 375 14.02 3.94 25.44
C TYR A 375 15.41 3.63 26.00
N GLN A 376 16.33 3.26 25.12
CA GLN A 376 17.73 3.07 25.48
C GLN A 376 18.62 3.51 24.32
N LEU A 377 19.62 4.34 24.62
CA LEU A 377 20.69 4.67 23.67
C LEU A 377 22.00 4.03 24.13
N VAL A 378 22.68 3.33 23.23
CA VAL A 378 24.01 2.76 23.46
C VAL A 378 25.00 3.45 22.51
N PRO A 379 25.69 4.52 22.96
CA PRO A 379 26.61 5.26 22.11
C PRO A 379 27.83 4.40 21.75
N VAL A 380 28.20 4.41 20.47
CA VAL A 380 29.40 3.73 19.95
C VAL A 380 30.42 4.79 19.56
N SER A 381 31.60 4.77 20.19
CA SER A 381 32.61 5.85 20.10
C SER A 381 32.99 6.21 18.66
N GLU A 382 33.08 5.23 17.76
CA GLU A 382 33.47 5.44 16.36
C GLU A 382 32.36 6.02 15.49
N LEU A 383 31.10 5.98 15.95
CA LEU A 383 29.91 6.37 15.19
C LEU A 383 29.10 7.48 15.87
N LEU A 384 29.64 8.12 16.90
CA LEU A 384 28.97 9.17 17.67
C LEU A 384 28.40 10.29 16.79
N ALA A 385 29.03 10.64 15.67
CA ALA A 385 28.54 11.68 14.77
C ALA A 385 27.14 11.40 14.20
N TYR A 386 26.75 10.13 14.07
CA TYR A 386 25.40 9.75 13.60
C TYR A 386 24.32 9.94 14.67
N CYS A 387 24.70 10.11 15.93
CA CYS A 387 23.73 10.29 17.01
C CYS A 387 22.97 11.62 16.92
N GLU A 388 23.47 12.61 16.15
CA GLU A 388 22.72 13.86 15.89
C GLU A 388 21.35 13.61 15.26
N ILE A 389 21.25 12.63 14.35
CA ILE A 389 19.99 12.24 13.70
C ILE A 389 18.99 11.74 14.74
N ILE A 390 19.45 10.89 15.66
CA ILE A 390 18.61 10.35 16.74
C ILE A 390 18.18 11.47 17.70
N LEU A 391 19.08 12.39 18.06
CA LEU A 391 18.77 13.53 18.93
C LEU A 391 17.62 14.38 18.34
N ASP A 392 17.74 14.71 17.06
CA ASP A 392 16.75 15.52 16.32
C ASP A 392 15.41 14.82 16.19
N THR A 393 15.43 13.55 15.78
CA THR A 393 14.22 12.74 15.66
C THR A 393 13.51 12.60 17.00
N ALA A 394 14.24 12.27 18.07
CA ALA A 394 13.66 12.09 19.40
C ALA A 394 13.03 13.38 19.93
N SER A 395 13.71 14.53 19.76
CA SER A 395 13.20 15.81 20.26
C SER A 395 12.01 16.34 19.44
N ALA A 396 11.92 15.98 18.16
CA ALA A 396 10.85 16.44 17.29
C ALA A 396 9.60 15.54 17.34
N GLY A 397 9.78 14.22 17.49
CA GLY A 397 8.71 13.24 17.28
C GLY A 397 8.37 12.36 18.49
N TRP A 398 9.33 12.00 19.35
CA TRP A 398 9.09 10.99 20.40
C TRP A 398 8.63 11.59 21.74
N GLY A 399 8.65 12.91 21.85
CA GLY A 399 8.30 13.65 23.05
C GLY A 399 9.47 13.86 24.02
N PRO A 400 9.29 14.74 25.02
CA PRO A 400 10.39 15.22 25.86
C PRO A 400 10.99 14.14 26.76
N ASP A 401 10.19 13.26 27.35
CA ASP A 401 10.67 12.19 28.25
C ASP A 401 11.57 11.18 27.50
N ALA A 402 11.12 10.76 26.32
CA ALA A 402 11.88 9.89 25.42
C ALA A 402 13.19 10.54 24.99
N ALA A 403 13.14 11.81 24.56
CA ALA A 403 14.32 12.57 24.19
C ALA A 403 15.32 12.65 25.34
N ILE A 404 14.90 12.98 26.57
CA ILE A 404 15.79 13.02 27.75
C ILE A 404 16.53 11.70 27.96
N THR A 405 15.82 10.58 27.87
CA THR A 405 16.40 9.24 28.06
C THR A 405 17.47 8.93 27.00
N VAL A 406 17.27 9.42 25.78
CA VAL A 406 18.21 9.25 24.67
C VAL A 406 19.38 10.22 24.74
N ILE A 407 19.16 11.48 25.15
CA ILE A 407 20.22 12.51 25.24
C ILE A 407 21.18 12.22 26.40
N THR A 408 20.67 11.76 27.53
CA THR A 408 21.45 11.67 28.78
C THR A 408 22.74 10.83 28.64
N PRO A 409 22.74 9.63 28.03
CA PRO A 409 23.96 8.85 27.81
C PRO A 409 25.00 9.52 26.91
N LEU A 410 24.60 10.48 26.07
CA LEU A 410 25.52 11.18 25.17
C LEU A 410 26.33 12.27 25.86
N LEU A 411 25.87 12.82 26.99
CA LEU A 411 26.54 13.92 27.67
C LEU A 411 28.01 13.62 28.00
N GLU A 412 28.34 12.38 28.35
CA GLU A 412 29.70 12.01 28.76
C GLU A 412 30.68 11.87 27.58
N VAL A 413 30.16 11.64 26.37
CA VAL A 413 30.95 11.29 25.18
C VAL A 413 30.83 12.30 24.05
N TRP A 414 29.97 13.31 24.19
CA TRP A 414 29.70 14.33 23.18
C TRP A 414 30.54 15.60 23.38
N PRO A 415 30.98 16.29 22.31
CA PRO A 415 30.84 15.94 20.89
C PRO A 415 31.95 14.99 20.39
N PRO A 416 31.73 14.26 19.28
CA PRO A 416 32.84 13.64 18.55
C PRO A 416 33.74 14.70 17.89
N GLU A 417 34.92 14.29 17.41
CA GLU A 417 35.87 15.21 16.78
C GLU A 417 35.31 15.88 15.52
N ASN A 418 34.63 15.10 14.66
CA ASN A 418 34.08 15.57 13.40
C ASN A 418 32.62 15.10 13.21
N ASP A 419 31.86 15.87 12.44
CA ASP A 419 30.52 15.52 11.96
C ASP A 419 30.56 14.42 10.89
N ILE A 420 29.39 13.98 10.42
CA ILE A 420 29.27 12.93 9.40
C ILE A 420 29.84 13.35 8.02
N GLN A 421 30.11 14.65 7.81
CA GLN A 421 30.76 15.20 6.62
C GLN A 421 32.27 15.42 6.82
N GLY A 422 32.81 15.15 8.01
CA GLY A 422 34.22 15.33 8.35
C GLY A 422 34.61 16.76 8.75
N HIS A 423 33.65 17.64 9.05
CA HIS A 423 33.95 18.96 9.62
C HIS A 423 34.08 18.86 11.14
N PRO A 424 34.98 19.64 11.76
CA PRO A 424 35.13 19.64 13.21
C PRO A 424 33.88 20.18 13.90
N PHE A 425 33.46 19.55 14.99
CA PHE A 425 32.37 20.07 15.81
C PHE A 425 32.74 21.43 16.44
N PRO A 426 31.76 22.32 16.66
CA PRO A 426 32.00 23.54 17.42
C PRO A 426 32.54 23.24 18.82
N LEU A 427 33.48 24.06 19.30
CA LEU A 427 34.08 23.91 20.62
C LEU A 427 33.07 24.04 21.78
N ASP A 428 31.89 24.61 21.51
CA ASP A 428 30.78 24.78 22.45
C ASP A 428 29.64 23.75 22.25
N ALA A 429 29.85 22.67 21.49
CA ALA A 429 28.81 21.68 21.20
C ALA A 429 28.35 20.86 22.43
N HIS A 430 29.20 20.69 23.45
CA HIS A 430 28.76 20.09 24.73
C HIS A 430 27.78 21.02 25.47
N ASP A 431 28.01 22.34 25.42
CA ASP A 431 27.10 23.33 26.01
C ASP A 431 25.76 23.38 25.25
N GLN A 432 25.78 23.18 23.92
CA GLN A 432 24.57 23.03 23.11
C GLN A 432 23.71 21.86 23.59
N LEU A 433 24.32 20.69 23.77
CA LEU A 433 23.63 19.49 24.21
C LEU A 433 23.06 19.68 25.62
N SER A 434 23.84 20.29 26.52
CA SER A 434 23.40 20.61 27.87
C SER A 434 22.25 21.63 27.90
N TYR A 435 22.29 22.65 27.04
CA TYR A 435 21.20 23.61 26.86
C TYR A 435 19.92 22.92 26.37
N ARG A 436 20.04 22.10 25.33
CA ARG A 436 18.91 21.31 24.77
C ARG A 436 18.30 20.41 25.82
N LEU A 437 19.12 19.70 26.61
CA LEU A 437 18.64 18.85 27.68
C LEU A 437 17.89 19.66 28.76
N GLY A 438 18.38 20.85 29.14
CA GLY A 438 17.67 21.74 30.05
C GLY A 438 16.29 22.17 29.53
N VAL A 439 16.19 22.50 28.23
CA VAL A 439 14.90 22.80 27.58
C VAL A 439 13.97 21.58 27.59
N LEU A 440 14.49 20.38 27.32
CA LEU A 440 13.70 19.15 27.33
C LEU A 440 13.17 18.81 28.73
N TYR A 441 13.95 18.99 29.78
CA TYR A 441 13.45 18.84 31.16
C TYR A 441 12.31 19.81 31.47
N ALA A 442 12.38 21.06 30.98
CA ALA A 442 11.28 22.01 31.14
C ALA A 442 10.03 21.52 30.39
N LEU A 443 10.20 21.01 29.17
CA LEU A 443 9.14 20.39 28.37
C LEU A 443 8.58 19.10 28.98
N ALA A 444 9.37 18.35 29.76
CA ALA A 444 8.91 17.17 30.50
C ALA A 444 8.17 17.53 31.81
N GLY A 445 8.04 18.82 32.15
CA GLY A 445 7.46 19.26 33.41
C GLY A 445 8.38 19.09 34.62
N GLN A 446 9.70 19.07 34.40
CA GLN A 446 10.75 18.91 35.41
C GLN A 446 11.55 20.22 35.57
N PRO A 447 10.99 21.24 36.25
CA PRO A 447 11.57 22.58 36.29
C PRO A 447 12.90 22.64 37.05
N ALA A 448 13.09 21.82 38.09
CA ALA A 448 14.30 21.86 38.90
C ALA A 448 15.52 21.38 38.10
N GLU A 449 15.35 20.26 37.38
CA GLU A 449 16.33 19.65 36.49
C GLU A 449 16.65 20.59 35.31
N ALA A 450 15.62 21.21 34.73
CA ALA A 450 15.78 22.20 33.67
C ALA A 450 16.70 23.36 34.11
N ILE A 451 16.38 23.99 35.25
CA ILE A 451 17.15 25.11 35.78
C ILE A 451 18.56 24.68 36.16
N GLN A 452 18.73 23.47 36.71
CA GLN A 452 20.05 22.93 37.05
C GLN A 452 20.96 22.83 35.81
N HIS A 453 20.49 22.19 34.73
CA HIS A 453 21.28 22.03 33.51
C HIS A 453 21.61 23.37 32.85
N LEU A 454 20.62 24.26 32.74
CA LEU A 454 20.84 25.59 32.16
C LEU A 454 21.79 26.44 33.00
N THR A 455 21.70 26.36 34.33
CA THR A 455 22.62 27.06 35.25
C THR A 455 24.05 26.53 35.11
N GLY A 456 24.20 25.22 34.84
CA GLY A 456 25.49 24.62 34.51
C GLY A 456 26.15 25.25 33.28
N VAL A 457 25.38 25.42 32.19
CA VAL A 457 25.84 26.10 30.97
C VAL A 457 26.28 27.53 31.26
N VAL A 458 25.56 28.26 32.12
CA VAL A 458 25.88 29.65 32.46
C VAL A 458 27.12 29.79 33.34
N ASN A 459 27.24 28.94 34.37
CA ASN A 459 28.27 29.10 35.39
C ASN A 459 29.58 28.39 35.05
N SER A 460 29.55 27.38 34.18
CA SER A 460 30.72 26.57 33.83
C SER A 460 30.66 26.14 32.36
N PRO A 461 30.63 27.10 31.41
CA PRO A 461 30.61 26.76 29.99
C PRO A 461 31.90 26.08 29.58
N SER A 462 31.80 25.16 28.61
CA SER A 462 32.93 24.41 28.05
C SER A 462 34.00 25.33 27.46
N VAL A 463 33.58 26.48 26.93
CA VAL A 463 34.45 27.60 26.53
C VAL A 463 33.90 28.93 27.04
N PRO A 464 34.74 29.89 27.48
CA PRO A 464 34.25 31.17 28.02
C PRO A 464 33.38 31.99 27.05
N SER A 465 33.53 31.79 25.75
CA SER A 465 32.77 32.45 24.68
C SER A 465 31.65 31.58 24.11
N SER A 466 31.14 30.61 24.88
CA SER A 466 30.09 29.69 24.43
C SER A 466 28.84 30.46 24.02
N ARG A 467 28.29 30.13 22.85
CA ARG A 467 27.10 30.81 22.30
C ARG A 467 25.83 30.47 23.06
N TRP A 468 25.86 29.44 23.90
CA TRP A 468 24.70 28.91 24.63
C TRP A 468 24.48 29.55 26.00
N VAL A 469 25.44 30.33 26.50
CA VAL A 469 25.31 31.06 27.78
C VAL A 469 24.15 32.06 27.74
N THR A 470 24.08 32.91 26.70
CA THR A 470 23.03 33.94 26.60
C THR A 470 21.63 33.33 26.44
N PRO A 471 21.39 32.35 25.53
CA PRO A 471 20.11 31.64 25.47
C PRO A 471 19.72 30.96 26.78
N ALA A 472 20.66 30.32 27.48
CA ALA A 472 20.39 29.69 28.77
C ALA A 472 19.97 30.71 29.84
N GLN A 473 20.67 31.85 29.94
CA GLN A 473 20.29 32.94 30.84
C GLN A 473 18.90 33.49 30.52
N GLN A 474 18.60 33.73 29.24
CA GLN A 474 17.31 34.24 28.81
C GLN A 474 16.18 33.27 29.11
N PHE A 475 16.40 31.97 28.90
CA PHE A 475 15.44 30.93 29.25
C PHE A 475 15.18 30.91 30.76
N ILE A 476 16.23 30.85 31.58
CA ILE A 476 16.12 30.88 33.06
C ILE A 476 15.36 32.13 33.52
N LEU A 477 15.69 33.30 32.99
CA LEU A 477 15.03 34.56 33.37
C LEU A 477 13.54 34.56 33.06
N THR A 478 13.14 33.90 31.98
CA THR A 478 11.73 33.84 31.54
C THR A 478 10.97 32.71 32.24
N TYR A 479 11.59 31.53 32.41
CA TYR A 479 10.98 30.34 32.99
C TYR A 479 11.18 30.31 34.52
N GLN A 480 10.35 31.04 35.25
CA GLN A 480 10.38 31.07 36.72
C GLN A 480 9.39 30.08 37.35
N HIS A 481 8.28 29.84 36.66
CA HIS A 481 7.21 28.95 37.06
C HIS A 481 6.75 28.04 35.90
N PRO A 482 6.10 26.89 36.17
CA PRO A 482 5.61 26.00 35.12
C PRO A 482 4.72 26.71 34.07
N GLN A 483 3.92 27.69 34.48
CA GLN A 483 3.08 28.46 33.57
C GLN A 483 3.84 29.38 32.60
N ASP A 484 5.12 29.67 32.85
CA ASP A 484 5.94 30.53 31.99
C ASP A 484 6.53 29.75 30.79
N LEU A 485 6.35 28.41 30.76
CA LEU A 485 7.01 27.51 29.82
C LEU A 485 6.80 27.92 28.36
N PHE A 486 5.55 28.19 27.97
CA PHE A 486 5.24 28.54 26.58
C PHE A 486 5.93 29.84 26.16
N THR A 487 5.91 30.87 27.02
CA THR A 487 6.59 32.15 26.75
C THR A 487 8.11 32.00 26.69
N ALA A 488 8.71 31.21 27.58
CA ALA A 488 10.13 30.90 27.52
C ALA A 488 10.49 30.19 26.21
N CYS A 489 9.65 29.24 25.79
CA CYS A 489 9.84 28.46 24.57
C CYS A 489 9.69 29.26 23.28
N GLN A 490 8.88 30.32 23.25
CA GLN A 490 8.75 31.19 22.07
C GLN A 490 10.07 31.82 21.64
N GLN A 491 11.02 31.99 22.56
CA GLN A 491 12.31 32.64 22.31
C GLN A 491 13.48 31.65 22.34
N ALA A 492 13.22 30.38 22.67
CA ALA A 492 14.23 29.36 22.90
C ALA A 492 14.47 28.52 21.64
N GLN A 493 15.74 28.25 21.35
CA GLN A 493 16.08 27.26 20.32
C GLN A 493 15.81 25.85 20.86
N PHE A 494 15.43 24.92 19.97
CA PHE A 494 15.08 23.54 20.31
C PHE A 494 13.87 23.36 21.25
N CYS A 495 13.13 24.43 21.59
CA CYS A 495 11.88 24.25 22.30
C CYS A 495 10.70 24.07 21.34
N ASN A 496 10.03 22.92 21.44
CA ASN A 496 8.80 22.66 20.70
C ASN A 496 7.60 23.31 21.41
N LEU A 497 6.97 24.29 20.75
CA LEU A 497 5.81 25.02 21.29
C LEU A 497 4.59 24.12 21.52
N ARG A 498 4.43 23.05 20.73
CA ARG A 498 3.32 22.10 20.88
C ARG A 498 3.49 21.29 22.16
N ASP A 499 4.71 20.83 22.43
CA ASP A 499 5.01 20.11 23.68
C ASP A 499 4.93 21.05 24.88
N ALA A 500 5.38 22.30 24.75
CA ALA A 500 5.22 23.30 25.80
C ALA A 500 3.74 23.50 26.19
N LEU A 501 2.85 23.61 25.20
CA LEU A 501 1.42 23.73 25.44
C LEU A 501 0.83 22.46 26.09
N ARG A 502 1.15 21.27 25.56
CA ARG A 502 0.72 20.00 26.15
C ARG A 502 1.14 19.89 27.61
N THR A 503 2.38 20.23 27.92
CA THR A 503 2.93 20.19 29.27
C THR A 503 2.28 21.23 30.17
N MET A 504 2.01 22.44 29.69
CA MET A 504 1.24 23.44 30.45
C MET A 504 -0.17 22.96 30.78
N VAL A 505 -0.86 22.29 29.85
CA VAL A 505 -2.17 21.70 30.11
C VAL A 505 -2.06 20.57 31.13
N LYS A 506 -1.13 19.62 30.92
CA LYS A 506 -0.89 18.48 31.81
C LYS A 506 -0.56 18.91 33.24
N THR A 507 0.29 19.92 33.43
CA THR A 507 0.76 20.40 34.74
C THR A 507 -0.17 21.42 35.40
N SER A 508 -1.28 21.79 34.74
CA SER A 508 -2.27 22.70 35.32
C SER A 508 -3.13 22.03 36.41
N ASP A 509 -3.16 20.70 36.44
CA ASP A 509 -4.04 19.86 37.29
C ASP A 509 -5.54 20.23 37.17
N LEU A 510 -5.94 20.85 36.05
CA LEU A 510 -7.32 21.20 35.76
C LEU A 510 -8.03 20.03 35.06
N GLU A 511 -9.23 19.71 35.52
CA GLU A 511 -10.07 18.64 34.96
C GLU A 511 -11.14 19.18 33.98
N ASP A 512 -11.41 20.49 34.00
CA ASP A 512 -12.40 21.12 33.11
C ASP A 512 -11.71 21.83 31.94
N PRO A 513 -11.93 21.38 30.68
CA PRO A 513 -11.41 22.05 29.48
C PRO A 513 -11.73 23.55 29.40
N SER A 514 -12.84 23.99 30.00
CA SER A 514 -13.18 25.42 30.02
C SER A 514 -12.24 26.24 30.91
N GLN A 515 -11.81 25.67 32.04
CA GLN A 515 -10.84 26.28 32.94
C GLN A 515 -9.45 26.28 32.31
N VAL A 516 -9.11 25.23 31.58
CA VAL A 516 -7.84 25.14 30.82
C VAL A 516 -7.70 26.28 29.82
N ILE A 517 -8.74 26.60 29.03
CA ILE A 517 -8.67 27.74 28.09
C ILE A 517 -8.36 29.05 28.83
N ALA A 518 -9.06 29.30 29.95
CA ALA A 518 -8.82 30.51 30.75
C ALA A 518 -7.39 30.54 31.31
N TYR A 519 -6.89 29.40 31.77
CA TYR A 519 -5.51 29.24 32.23
C TYR A 519 -4.50 29.55 31.10
N LEU A 520 -4.67 28.99 29.90
CA LEU A 520 -3.77 29.23 28.77
C LEU A 520 -3.76 30.71 28.35
N GLN A 521 -4.92 31.36 28.27
CA GLN A 521 -5.03 32.79 27.93
C GLN A 521 -4.34 33.69 28.96
N ASN A 522 -4.54 33.41 30.25
CA ASN A 522 -3.92 34.18 31.34
C ASN A 522 -2.40 34.05 31.36
N ASN A 523 -1.85 33.00 30.73
CA ASN A 523 -0.42 32.71 30.67
C ASN A 523 0.16 32.90 29.25
N GLY A 524 -0.38 33.85 28.49
CA GLY A 524 0.27 34.40 27.30
C GLY A 524 -0.01 33.67 25.98
N ILE A 525 -0.90 32.68 25.96
CA ILE A 525 -1.30 32.01 24.71
C ILE A 525 -2.37 32.83 23.99
N ALA A 526 -2.09 33.22 22.75
CA ALA A 526 -2.98 34.02 21.92
C ALA A 526 -4.09 33.14 21.28
N LEU A 527 -5.23 33.05 21.97
CA LEU A 527 -6.43 32.39 21.45
C LEU A 527 -7.10 33.26 20.36
N ARG A 528 -7.43 32.64 19.23
CA ARG A 528 -8.18 33.28 18.12
C ARG A 528 -9.67 32.92 18.16
N SER A 529 -9.98 31.65 18.33
CA SER A 529 -11.35 31.16 18.44
C SER A 529 -11.39 29.90 19.30
N SER A 530 -12.57 29.55 19.78
CA SER A 530 -12.82 28.31 20.52
C SER A 530 -14.29 27.93 20.40
N GLY A 531 -14.60 26.65 20.49
CA GLY A 531 -15.97 26.15 20.43
C GLY A 531 -16.13 24.80 21.08
N LEU A 532 -17.29 24.21 20.83
CA LEU A 532 -17.68 22.87 21.25
C LEU A 532 -18.02 22.06 20.00
N PHE A 533 -17.61 20.79 19.98
CA PHE A 533 -17.94 19.84 18.93
C PHE A 533 -17.75 18.42 19.50
N ASP A 534 -18.72 17.55 19.32
CA ASP A 534 -18.67 16.12 19.66
C ASP A 534 -17.84 15.39 18.58
N PHE A 535 -16.56 15.12 18.83
CA PHE A 535 -15.66 14.57 17.79
C PHE A 535 -15.77 13.04 17.64
N ASP A 536 -16.24 12.32 18.67
CA ASP A 536 -16.43 10.87 18.67
C ASP A 536 -17.91 10.43 18.62
N ALA A 537 -18.84 11.38 18.47
CA ALA A 537 -20.28 11.16 18.39
C ALA A 537 -20.86 10.40 19.60
N ASP A 538 -20.25 10.54 20.78
CA ASP A 538 -20.69 9.89 22.02
C ASP A 538 -21.82 10.68 22.74
N GLY A 539 -22.16 11.86 22.22
CA GLY A 539 -23.17 12.77 22.77
C GLY A 539 -22.61 13.77 23.80
N GLN A 540 -21.31 13.80 24.04
CA GLN A 540 -20.60 14.80 24.82
C GLN A 540 -19.74 15.68 23.90
N ASP A 541 -19.89 17.00 24.00
CA ASP A 541 -19.03 17.89 23.22
C ASP A 541 -17.62 18.00 23.84
N GLU A 542 -16.57 17.81 23.03
CA GLU A 542 -15.24 18.28 23.37
C GLU A 542 -15.10 19.78 23.09
N ARG A 543 -14.18 20.40 23.82
CA ARG A 543 -13.80 21.79 23.60
C ARG A 543 -12.65 21.85 22.62
N TRP A 544 -12.75 22.71 21.61
CA TRP A 544 -11.66 22.98 20.67
C TRP A 544 -11.22 24.43 20.75
N MET A 545 -9.98 24.70 20.32
CA MET A 545 -9.39 26.03 20.27
C MET A 545 -8.49 26.22 19.05
N ILE A 546 -8.47 27.44 18.53
CA ILE A 546 -7.50 27.89 17.55
C ILE A 546 -6.58 28.90 18.22
N ILE A 547 -5.28 28.62 18.18
CA ILE A 547 -4.26 29.51 18.74
C ILE A 547 -3.36 30.04 17.64
N GLN A 548 -2.69 31.15 17.93
CA GLN A 548 -1.56 31.60 17.14
C GLN A 548 -0.28 31.54 17.99
N PRO A 549 0.61 30.54 17.76
CA PRO A 549 1.76 30.31 18.63
C PRO A 549 2.74 31.49 18.72
N GLN A 550 2.96 32.20 17.61
CA GLN A 550 3.79 33.41 17.55
C GLN A 550 3.16 34.45 16.60
N ALA A 551 3.54 35.72 16.73
CA ALA A 551 3.09 36.74 15.79
C ALA A 551 3.50 36.36 14.36
N GLU A 552 2.56 36.46 13.42
CA GLU A 552 2.76 36.15 11.98
C GLU A 552 2.98 34.67 11.64
N THR A 553 2.85 33.74 12.59
CA THR A 553 2.78 32.31 12.27
C THR A 553 1.36 31.89 11.90
N LYS A 554 1.26 30.74 11.22
CA LYS A 554 -0.01 30.08 10.92
C LYS A 554 -0.78 29.73 12.20
N LEU A 555 -2.09 29.57 12.05
CA LEU A 555 -2.98 29.20 13.14
C LEU A 555 -2.91 27.70 13.41
N GLU A 556 -2.98 27.29 14.66
CA GLU A 556 -3.02 25.87 15.03
C GLU A 556 -4.37 25.52 15.67
N PHE A 557 -4.95 24.40 15.25
CA PHE A 557 -6.18 23.86 15.82
C PHE A 557 -5.90 22.75 16.80
N TRP A 558 -6.54 22.84 17.96
CA TRP A 558 -6.35 21.94 19.09
C TRP A 558 -7.68 21.48 19.65
N ILE A 559 -7.74 20.22 20.07
CA ILE A 559 -8.85 19.65 20.84
C ILE A 559 -8.39 19.51 22.29
N LEU A 560 -9.24 19.91 23.23
CA LEU A 560 -9.08 19.71 24.67
C LEU A 560 -10.02 18.59 25.10
N SER A 561 -9.44 17.43 25.34
CA SER A 561 -10.15 16.21 25.68
C SER A 561 -10.05 15.93 27.17
N ARG A 562 -11.15 15.52 27.81
CA ARG A 562 -11.11 15.02 29.18
C ARG A 562 -10.49 13.61 29.20
N MET A 563 -9.65 13.36 30.20
CA MET A 563 -9.06 12.05 30.48
C MET A 563 -9.21 11.71 31.97
N LEU A 564 -8.90 10.49 32.37
CA LEU A 564 -8.94 10.12 33.78
C LEU A 564 -7.88 10.92 34.57
N GLY A 565 -8.34 11.88 35.39
CA GLY A 565 -7.46 12.71 36.22
C GLY A 565 -6.89 13.97 35.56
N GLY A 566 -7.47 14.44 34.45
CA GLY A 566 -7.07 15.73 33.87
C GLY A 566 -7.65 16.04 32.49
N VAL A 567 -7.01 16.98 31.79
CA VAL A 567 -7.30 17.35 30.40
C VAL A 567 -6.07 17.10 29.54
N GLN A 568 -6.30 16.57 28.34
CA GLN A 568 -5.28 16.39 27.31
C GLN A 568 -5.48 17.42 26.19
N ALA A 569 -4.38 17.97 25.67
CA ALA A 569 -4.40 18.84 24.49
C ALA A 569 -3.85 18.12 23.26
N ILE A 570 -4.67 18.03 22.21
CA ILE A 570 -4.36 17.28 20.99
C ILE A 570 -4.24 18.26 19.84
N PHE A 571 -3.05 18.31 19.23
CA PHE A 571 -2.82 19.09 18.02
C PHE A 571 -3.47 18.36 16.84
N VAL A 572 -4.25 19.08 16.04
CA VAL A 572 -4.90 18.52 14.85
C VAL A 572 -4.17 18.99 13.60
N GLN A 573 -4.28 20.26 13.26
CA GLN A 573 -3.69 20.79 12.03
C GLN A 573 -3.40 22.29 12.08
N VAL A 574 -2.79 22.77 11.00
CA VAL A 574 -2.45 24.18 10.80
C VAL A 574 -3.37 24.82 9.76
N PHE A 575 -3.85 26.03 10.03
CA PHE A 575 -4.72 26.81 9.14
C PHE A 575 -4.09 28.14 8.69
N GLU A 576 -4.49 28.58 7.49
CA GLU A 576 -4.17 29.93 6.97
C GLU A 576 -5.17 31.00 7.43
N SER A 577 -6.40 30.61 7.79
CA SER A 577 -7.47 31.53 8.21
C SER A 577 -8.30 30.95 9.36
N ASP A 578 -9.06 31.81 10.04
CA ASP A 578 -9.87 31.51 11.21
C ASP A 578 -11.29 31.02 10.89
N GLU A 579 -11.65 30.87 9.61
CA GLU A 579 -13.02 30.51 9.16
C GLU A 579 -13.32 28.99 9.20
N SER A 580 -12.35 28.15 9.54
CA SER A 580 -12.51 26.68 9.53
C SER A 580 -13.19 26.17 10.80
N SER A 581 -14.39 25.59 10.65
CA SER A 581 -15.10 24.90 11.73
C SER A 581 -15.18 23.40 11.45
N PRO A 582 -15.08 22.54 12.48
CA PRO A 582 -15.25 21.09 12.30
C PRO A 582 -16.70 20.76 11.90
N TYR A 583 -16.86 19.77 11.03
CA TYR A 583 -18.16 19.17 10.69
C TYR A 583 -18.01 17.67 10.40
N PHE A 584 -19.08 16.90 10.58
CA PHE A 584 -19.06 15.47 10.24
C PHE A 584 -19.13 15.24 8.74
N HIS A 585 -18.40 14.26 8.25
CA HIS A 585 -18.56 13.73 6.90
C HIS A 585 -19.85 12.89 6.79
N GLU A 586 -20.70 13.19 5.80
CA GLU A 586 -21.82 12.34 5.39
C GLU A 586 -21.50 11.67 4.03
N PRO A 587 -21.62 10.33 3.87
CA PRO A 587 -22.72 9.53 4.42
C PRO A 587 -22.30 8.28 5.22
N ALA A 588 -22.95 8.10 6.39
CA ALA A 588 -23.19 6.84 7.10
C ALA A 588 -22.04 5.79 7.11
N GLY A 589 -20.98 6.09 7.85
CA GLY A 589 -20.12 5.08 8.47
C GLY A 589 -20.55 4.79 9.91
N VAL A 590 -20.10 3.68 10.49
CA VAL A 590 -20.23 3.39 11.95
C VAL A 590 -19.30 4.30 12.76
N VAL A 591 -18.26 4.82 12.12
CA VAL A 591 -17.21 5.63 12.74
C VAL A 591 -17.39 7.10 12.32
N PRO A 592 -17.50 8.05 13.27
CA PRO A 592 -17.65 9.46 12.96
C PRO A 592 -16.34 10.02 12.41
N VAL A 593 -16.39 10.55 11.18
CA VAL A 593 -15.26 11.20 10.54
C VAL A 593 -15.48 12.70 10.57
N VAL A 594 -14.51 13.45 11.11
CA VAL A 594 -14.56 14.91 11.23
C VAL A 594 -13.70 15.55 10.13
N GLN A 595 -14.23 16.59 9.51
CA GLN A 595 -13.58 17.33 8.43
C GLN A 595 -13.51 18.82 8.73
N PHE A 596 -12.50 19.46 8.12
CA PHE A 596 -12.41 20.92 7.97
C PHE A 596 -12.43 21.33 6.50
N GLU A 597 -11.91 20.47 5.63
CA GLU A 597 -11.83 20.64 4.18
C GLU A 597 -12.34 19.37 3.49
N LEU A 598 -12.69 19.48 2.20
CA LEU A 598 -13.10 18.31 1.43
C LEU A 598 -11.93 17.34 1.25
N HIS A 599 -12.23 16.03 1.17
CA HIS A 599 -11.30 14.92 0.92
C HIS A 599 -10.37 14.50 2.07
N THR A 600 -10.15 15.35 3.06
CA THR A 600 -9.36 15.02 4.23
C THR A 600 -10.21 15.08 5.49
N GLY A 601 -9.98 14.14 6.40
CA GLY A 601 -10.66 14.08 7.67
C GLY A 601 -9.92 13.17 8.64
N PHE A 602 -10.41 13.14 9.86
CA PHE A 602 -9.85 12.29 10.90
C PHE A 602 -10.95 11.70 11.74
N VAL A 603 -10.66 10.54 12.34
CA VAL A 603 -11.47 9.96 13.39
C VAL A 603 -10.82 10.31 14.73
N PHE A 604 -11.63 10.73 15.68
CA PHE A 604 -11.22 10.96 17.05
C PHE A 604 -11.48 9.69 17.87
N HIS A 605 -10.43 9.14 18.47
CA HIS A 605 -10.48 7.91 19.25
C HIS A 605 -10.13 8.18 20.70
N ARG A 606 -10.67 7.34 21.59
CA ARG A 606 -10.33 7.29 23.02
C ARG A 606 -9.93 5.88 23.40
N LEU A 607 -8.79 5.75 24.07
CA LEU A 607 -8.39 4.50 24.69
C LEU A 607 -9.37 4.17 25.82
N LEU A 608 -9.88 2.93 25.83
CA LEU A 608 -10.92 2.49 26.78
C LEU A 608 -10.49 2.66 28.24
N ASP A 609 -9.24 2.31 28.55
CA ASP A 609 -8.74 2.26 29.93
C ASP A 609 -8.35 3.64 30.47
N THR A 610 -7.62 4.43 29.69
CA THR A 610 -7.05 5.71 30.13
C THR A 610 -7.93 6.92 29.79
N GLN A 611 -8.86 6.75 28.84
CA GLN A 611 -9.59 7.84 28.18
C GLN A 611 -8.66 8.85 27.49
N GLU A 612 -7.40 8.47 27.24
CA GLU A 612 -6.48 9.25 26.43
C GLU A 612 -6.96 9.23 24.98
N ALA A 613 -6.98 10.40 24.36
CA ALA A 613 -7.48 10.56 23.01
C ALA A 613 -6.37 10.77 21.99
N TYR A 614 -6.61 10.26 20.78
CA TYR A 614 -5.74 10.42 19.62
C TYR A 614 -6.57 10.60 18.35
N ILE A 615 -5.91 11.09 17.30
CA ILE A 615 -6.53 11.28 15.98
C ILE A 615 -5.94 10.28 15.00
N GLN A 616 -6.81 9.65 14.21
CA GLN A 616 -6.42 8.85 13.06
C GLN A 616 -6.85 9.58 11.79
N TRP A 617 -5.88 10.02 10.99
CA TRP A 617 -6.17 10.61 9.68
C TRP A 617 -6.71 9.54 8.75
N VAL A 618 -7.79 9.88 8.06
CA VAL A 618 -8.45 9.02 7.07
C VAL A 618 -8.65 9.82 5.79
N ASP A 619 -8.37 9.17 4.66
CA ASP A 619 -8.78 9.73 3.37
C ASP A 619 -10.30 9.67 3.29
N VAL A 620 -10.91 10.84 3.11
CA VAL A 620 -12.37 10.97 3.08
C VAL A 620 -12.81 11.05 1.64
N GLU A 621 -12.85 9.89 1.00
CA GLU A 621 -13.69 9.72 -0.18
C GLU A 621 -15.12 9.46 0.28
N TYR A 622 -16.11 10.02 -0.43
CA TYR A 622 -17.52 9.71 -0.23
C TYR A 622 -17.70 8.18 -0.21
N ALA A 623 -17.87 7.58 0.97
CA ALA A 623 -18.03 6.14 1.13
C ALA A 623 -19.44 5.76 0.70
N ARG A 624 -19.62 5.63 -0.62
CA ARG A 624 -20.86 5.16 -1.22
C ARG A 624 -21.17 3.76 -0.65
N PRO A 625 -22.41 3.44 -0.23
CA PRO A 625 -22.69 2.09 0.28
C PRO A 625 -22.43 1.03 -0.79
N THR A 626 -21.77 -0.07 -0.41
CA THR A 626 -21.22 -1.10 -1.32
C THR A 626 -22.21 -2.17 -1.76
N ILE A 627 -23.50 -2.05 -1.45
CA ILE A 627 -24.53 -3.08 -1.73
C ILE A 627 -24.47 -3.61 -3.18
N ILE A 628 -24.30 -2.72 -4.17
CA ILE A 628 -24.20 -3.13 -5.58
C ILE A 628 -22.87 -3.84 -5.86
N LEU A 629 -21.77 -3.36 -5.28
CA LEU A 629 -20.44 -3.97 -5.41
C LEU A 629 -20.41 -5.36 -4.76
N ASP A 630 -20.86 -5.48 -3.52
CA ASP A 630 -20.84 -6.73 -2.75
C ASP A 630 -21.74 -7.78 -3.41
N GLY A 631 -22.96 -7.39 -3.79
CA GLY A 631 -23.87 -8.26 -4.53
C GLY A 631 -23.29 -8.71 -5.87
N PHE A 632 -22.59 -7.81 -6.58
CA PHE A 632 -21.92 -8.16 -7.83
C PHE A 632 -20.76 -9.14 -7.60
N ILE A 633 -19.89 -8.90 -6.62
CA ILE A 633 -18.77 -9.79 -6.27
C ILE A 633 -19.31 -11.17 -5.89
N GLN A 634 -20.38 -11.25 -5.10
CA GLN A 634 -21.01 -12.51 -4.74
C GLN A 634 -21.53 -13.27 -5.97
N ALA A 635 -22.23 -12.58 -6.88
CA ALA A 635 -22.74 -13.19 -8.12
C ALA A 635 -21.61 -13.65 -9.04
N LEU A 636 -20.54 -12.86 -9.17
CA LEU A 636 -19.35 -13.21 -9.93
C LEU A 636 -18.68 -14.47 -9.37
N ASN A 637 -18.50 -14.55 -8.05
CA ASN A 637 -17.89 -15.69 -7.40
C ASN A 637 -18.71 -16.95 -7.60
N ALA A 638 -20.03 -16.85 -7.39
CA ALA A 638 -20.95 -17.95 -7.66
C ALA A 638 -20.81 -18.47 -9.10
N LEU A 639 -20.71 -17.56 -10.09
CA LEU A 639 -20.49 -17.95 -11.48
C LEU A 639 -19.16 -18.67 -11.68
N MET A 640 -18.07 -18.12 -11.14
CA MET A 640 -16.72 -18.68 -11.29
C MET A 640 -16.54 -20.02 -10.55
N ASP A 641 -17.33 -20.26 -9.51
CA ASP A 641 -17.39 -21.52 -8.76
C ASP A 641 -18.34 -22.55 -9.41
N GLY A 642 -18.93 -22.22 -10.56
CA GLY A 642 -19.75 -23.14 -11.36
C GLY A 642 -21.22 -23.20 -10.94
N ALA A 643 -21.73 -22.20 -10.23
CA ALA A 643 -23.17 -22.09 -9.98
C ALA A 643 -23.97 -22.00 -11.29
N ASP A 644 -25.25 -22.38 -11.23
CA ASP A 644 -26.16 -22.31 -12.38
C ASP A 644 -26.22 -20.87 -12.94
N PRO A 645 -25.84 -20.65 -14.22
CA PRO A 645 -25.87 -19.34 -14.84
C PRO A 645 -27.24 -18.67 -14.78
N ALA A 646 -28.34 -19.43 -14.79
CA ALA A 646 -29.68 -18.85 -14.67
C ALA A 646 -29.90 -18.17 -13.31
N SER A 647 -29.44 -18.79 -12.21
CA SER A 647 -29.51 -18.19 -10.88
C SER A 647 -28.63 -16.94 -10.76
N VAL A 648 -27.44 -16.96 -11.36
CA VAL A 648 -26.55 -15.79 -11.38
C VAL A 648 -27.19 -14.65 -12.17
N ARG A 649 -27.81 -14.94 -13.31
CA ARG A 649 -28.53 -13.95 -14.12
C ARG A 649 -29.59 -13.21 -13.31
N GLU A 650 -30.43 -13.92 -12.58
CA GLU A 650 -31.50 -13.29 -11.79
C GLU A 650 -30.94 -12.35 -10.72
N THR A 651 -29.83 -12.74 -10.07
CA THR A 651 -29.11 -11.86 -9.12
C THR A 651 -28.58 -10.60 -9.81
N LEU A 652 -27.90 -10.74 -10.95
CA LEU A 652 -27.37 -9.59 -11.70
C LEU A 652 -28.50 -8.67 -12.19
N LEU A 653 -29.58 -9.21 -12.74
CA LEU A 653 -30.73 -8.41 -13.15
C LEU A 653 -31.40 -7.71 -11.96
N GLY A 654 -31.47 -8.37 -10.79
CA GLY A 654 -31.92 -7.76 -9.54
C GLY A 654 -31.08 -6.54 -9.13
N LEU A 655 -29.75 -6.67 -9.21
CA LEU A 655 -28.82 -5.57 -8.94
C LEU A 655 -28.97 -4.44 -9.97
N MET A 656 -29.08 -4.78 -11.26
CA MET A 656 -29.22 -3.81 -12.34
C MET A 656 -30.52 -3.01 -12.27
N ASN A 657 -31.61 -3.63 -11.78
CA ASN A 657 -32.90 -2.98 -11.58
C ASN A 657 -32.95 -2.07 -10.35
N SER A 658 -31.92 -2.07 -9.50
CA SER A 658 -31.83 -1.16 -8.36
C SER A 658 -31.76 0.30 -8.83
N PRO A 659 -32.52 1.23 -8.23
CA PRO A 659 -32.40 2.66 -8.52
C PRO A 659 -30.99 3.23 -8.34
N ARG A 660 -30.15 2.54 -7.55
CA ARG A 660 -28.78 2.93 -7.25
C ARG A 660 -27.76 2.49 -8.31
N PHE A 661 -28.08 1.47 -9.10
CA PHE A 661 -27.12 0.79 -9.97
C PHE A 661 -26.31 1.75 -10.85
N LYS A 662 -26.98 2.67 -11.55
CA LYS A 662 -26.33 3.62 -12.47
C LYS A 662 -25.26 4.48 -11.77
N GLY A 663 -25.51 4.91 -10.54
CA GLY A 663 -24.56 5.70 -9.78
C GLY A 663 -23.45 4.83 -9.19
N ASP A 664 -23.83 3.70 -8.61
CA ASP A 664 -22.91 2.85 -7.86
C ASP A 664 -21.94 2.10 -8.80
N CYS A 665 -22.40 1.62 -9.95
CA CYS A 665 -21.51 0.94 -10.88
C CYS A 665 -20.41 1.87 -11.42
N ILE A 666 -20.71 3.15 -11.64
CA ILE A 666 -19.75 4.15 -12.13
C ILE A 666 -18.77 4.50 -11.00
N ALA A 667 -19.30 4.74 -9.81
CA ALA A 667 -18.49 5.14 -8.65
C ALA A 667 -17.48 4.05 -8.25
N PHE A 668 -17.88 2.79 -8.26
CA PHE A 668 -16.97 1.66 -7.98
C PHE A 668 -16.18 1.19 -9.21
N ASN A 669 -16.35 1.83 -10.37
CA ASN A 669 -15.72 1.46 -11.63
C ASN A 669 -15.90 -0.04 -11.97
N ILE A 670 -17.13 -0.55 -11.79
CA ILE A 670 -17.49 -1.95 -12.06
C ILE A 670 -18.45 -2.13 -13.23
N CYS A 671 -18.96 -1.06 -13.87
CA CYS A 671 -20.01 -1.22 -14.89
C CYS A 671 -19.56 -2.08 -16.07
N ASP A 672 -18.32 -1.90 -16.55
CA ASP A 672 -17.77 -2.67 -17.66
C ASP A 672 -17.63 -4.16 -17.33
N GLN A 673 -17.09 -4.48 -16.15
CA GLN A 673 -17.00 -5.84 -15.65
C GLN A 673 -18.40 -6.44 -15.44
N PHE A 674 -19.32 -5.69 -14.83
CA PHE A 674 -20.70 -6.12 -14.57
C PHE A 674 -21.43 -6.50 -15.86
N HIS A 675 -21.45 -5.60 -16.84
CA HIS A 675 -22.12 -5.85 -18.11
C HIS A 675 -21.39 -6.94 -18.91
N TYR A 676 -20.06 -7.05 -18.79
CA TYR A 676 -19.34 -8.18 -19.35
C TYR A 676 -19.78 -9.52 -18.73
N THR A 677 -19.88 -9.59 -17.40
CA THR A 677 -20.35 -10.77 -16.68
C THR A 677 -21.79 -11.13 -17.05
N LEU A 678 -22.68 -10.15 -17.15
CA LEU A 678 -24.06 -10.38 -17.60
C LEU A 678 -24.09 -10.92 -19.04
N GLY A 679 -23.26 -10.37 -19.94
CA GLY A 679 -23.09 -10.89 -21.30
C GLY A 679 -22.55 -12.32 -21.33
N LEU A 680 -21.59 -12.66 -20.46
CA LEU A 680 -21.07 -14.01 -20.30
C LEU A 680 -22.15 -14.98 -19.82
N VAL A 681 -22.97 -14.59 -18.85
CA VAL A 681 -24.08 -15.42 -18.36
C VAL A 681 -25.10 -15.69 -19.47
N TYR A 682 -25.48 -14.68 -20.26
CA TYR A 682 -26.36 -14.88 -21.41
C TYR A 682 -25.75 -15.80 -22.47
N ASP A 683 -24.46 -15.67 -22.74
CA ASP A 683 -23.72 -16.52 -23.68
C ASP A 683 -23.73 -17.99 -23.21
N LEU A 684 -23.47 -18.24 -21.91
CA LEU A 684 -23.54 -19.58 -21.31
C LEU A 684 -24.94 -20.19 -21.35
N LEU A 685 -25.99 -19.37 -21.29
CA LEU A 685 -27.40 -19.79 -21.41
C LEU A 685 -27.85 -19.99 -22.87
N GLY A 686 -27.00 -19.65 -23.86
CA GLY A 686 -27.35 -19.69 -25.27
C GLY A 686 -28.25 -18.54 -25.74
N GLU A 687 -28.38 -17.48 -24.93
CA GLU A 687 -29.18 -16.28 -25.24
C GLU A 687 -28.35 -15.26 -26.03
N GLY A 688 -27.91 -15.65 -27.23
CA GLY A 688 -26.92 -14.91 -28.01
C GLY A 688 -27.27 -13.44 -28.31
N GLY A 689 -28.56 -13.12 -28.49
CA GLY A 689 -29.00 -11.73 -28.70
C GLY A 689 -28.70 -10.83 -27.49
N ASN A 690 -29.09 -11.29 -26.30
CA ASN A 690 -28.86 -10.56 -25.05
C ASN A 690 -27.34 -10.46 -24.76
N ALA A 691 -26.59 -11.53 -25.00
CA ALA A 691 -25.14 -11.53 -24.85
C ALA A 691 -24.46 -10.48 -25.75
N ILE A 692 -24.87 -10.40 -27.03
CA ILE A 692 -24.35 -9.40 -27.99
C ILE A 692 -24.67 -7.98 -27.50
N ASP A 693 -25.88 -7.75 -27.00
CA ASP A 693 -26.31 -6.44 -26.53
C ASP A 693 -25.45 -5.96 -25.35
N GLU A 694 -25.21 -6.82 -24.36
CA GLU A 694 -24.38 -6.51 -23.19
C GLU A 694 -22.90 -6.31 -23.56
N TYR A 695 -22.37 -7.19 -24.41
CA TYR A 695 -21.02 -7.06 -24.94
C TYR A 695 -20.83 -5.73 -25.70
N LEU A 696 -21.73 -5.40 -26.63
CA LEU A 696 -21.67 -4.13 -27.35
C LEU A 696 -21.83 -2.93 -26.41
N TRP A 697 -22.60 -3.05 -25.33
CA TRP A 697 -22.70 -2.01 -24.32
C TRP A 697 -21.33 -1.71 -23.68
N VAL A 698 -20.58 -2.74 -23.25
CA VAL A 698 -19.22 -2.57 -22.70
C VAL A 698 -18.32 -1.89 -23.72
N TRP A 699 -18.29 -2.38 -24.96
CA TRP A 699 -17.41 -1.83 -25.99
C TRP A 699 -17.75 -0.37 -26.35
N ARG A 700 -19.04 0.02 -26.37
CA ARG A 700 -19.47 1.38 -26.69
C ARG A 700 -19.17 2.38 -25.59
N ASN A 701 -19.43 2.00 -24.33
CA ASN A 701 -19.34 2.92 -23.20
C ASN A 701 -17.95 2.93 -22.56
N TYR A 702 -17.21 1.81 -22.66
CA TYR A 702 -15.92 1.60 -22.01
C TYR A 702 -14.87 1.09 -23.00
N GLY A 703 -14.77 1.69 -24.19
CA GLY A 703 -13.89 1.20 -25.26
C GLY A 703 -12.38 1.12 -24.93
N ASN A 704 -11.94 1.81 -23.87
CA ASN A 704 -10.57 1.74 -23.34
C ASN A 704 -10.40 0.72 -22.21
N SER A 705 -11.49 0.15 -21.70
CA SER A 705 -11.44 -0.87 -20.66
C SER A 705 -10.79 -2.15 -21.18
N PRO A 706 -10.00 -2.85 -20.35
CA PRO A 706 -9.54 -4.21 -20.67
C PRO A 706 -10.71 -5.19 -20.93
N TYR A 707 -11.89 -4.99 -20.33
CA TYR A 707 -13.08 -5.81 -20.65
C TYR A 707 -13.58 -5.58 -22.08
N ALA A 708 -13.45 -4.36 -22.61
CA ALA A 708 -13.80 -4.11 -24.01
C ALA A 708 -12.84 -4.81 -25.00
N LEU A 709 -11.59 -5.12 -24.60
CA LEU A 709 -10.74 -6.02 -25.38
C LEU A 709 -11.32 -7.43 -25.42
N MET A 710 -11.73 -7.98 -24.29
CA MET A 710 -12.35 -9.30 -24.23
C MET A 710 -13.64 -9.34 -25.07
N THR A 711 -14.48 -8.32 -24.97
CA THR A 711 -15.70 -8.19 -25.77
C THR A 711 -15.41 -8.23 -27.28
N ARG A 712 -14.43 -7.45 -27.75
CA ARG A 712 -14.06 -7.40 -29.18
C ARG A 712 -13.64 -8.77 -29.71
N LEU A 713 -13.01 -9.58 -28.87
CA LEU A 713 -12.57 -10.91 -29.26
C LEU A 713 -13.76 -11.88 -29.40
N LYS A 714 -14.84 -11.67 -28.63
CA LYS A 714 -16.07 -12.49 -28.65
C LYS A 714 -17.05 -12.15 -29.78
N LEU A 715 -16.88 -11.03 -30.47
CA LEU A 715 -17.81 -10.56 -31.50
C LEU A 715 -17.21 -10.63 -32.89
N ASN A 716 -17.94 -11.23 -33.83
CA ASN A 716 -17.64 -11.12 -35.26
C ASN A 716 -18.44 -9.95 -35.86
N TYR A 717 -17.80 -9.13 -36.71
CA TYR A 717 -18.45 -8.04 -37.41
C TYR A 717 -18.61 -8.36 -38.90
N PHE A 718 -19.82 -8.22 -39.42
CA PHE A 718 -20.08 -8.30 -40.87
C PHE A 718 -20.38 -6.93 -41.44
N PRO A 719 -19.44 -6.32 -42.19
CA PRO A 719 -19.74 -5.08 -42.88
C PRO A 719 -20.81 -5.30 -43.93
N LEU A 720 -21.77 -4.38 -44.04
CA LEU A 720 -22.64 -4.32 -45.21
C LEU A 720 -21.76 -4.23 -46.46
N PRO A 721 -22.13 -4.90 -47.58
CA PRO A 721 -21.46 -4.67 -48.85
C PRO A 721 -21.52 -3.18 -49.16
N THR A 722 -20.36 -2.51 -49.13
CA THR A 722 -20.25 -1.15 -49.65
C THR A 722 -20.56 -1.26 -51.14
N TYR A 723 -21.76 -0.85 -51.54
CA TYR A 723 -22.05 -0.61 -52.95
C TYR A 723 -21.21 0.58 -53.40
N THR A 724 -20.00 0.31 -53.89
CA THR A 724 -19.20 1.29 -54.60
C THR A 724 -20.03 1.74 -55.79
N LYS A 725 -20.52 3.00 -55.76
CA LYS A 725 -21.16 3.58 -56.95
C LYS A 725 -20.17 3.49 -58.10
N SER A 726 -20.52 2.70 -59.12
CA SER A 726 -19.79 2.60 -60.38
C SER A 726 -19.44 4.00 -60.88
N PRO A 727 -18.20 4.28 -61.33
CA PRO A 727 -17.83 5.60 -61.79
C PRO A 727 -18.80 6.03 -62.90
N VAL A 728 -19.41 7.20 -62.71
CA VAL A 728 -20.30 7.81 -63.70
C VAL A 728 -19.49 8.03 -64.98
N PRO A 729 -19.93 7.57 -66.16
CA PRO A 729 -19.19 7.76 -67.40
C PRO A 729 -19.01 9.25 -67.66
N SER A 730 -17.75 9.67 -67.76
CA SER A 730 -17.34 11.03 -68.09
C SER A 730 -17.96 11.46 -69.42
N ARG A 731 -18.72 12.56 -69.41
CA ARG A 731 -19.31 13.13 -70.62
C ARG A 731 -18.20 13.66 -71.53
N THR A 732 -18.25 13.20 -72.78
CA THR A 732 -17.41 13.58 -73.93
C THR A 732 -17.31 15.12 -74.08
N PRO A 733 -16.13 15.70 -74.33
CA PRO A 733 -16.00 17.14 -74.50
C PRO A 733 -16.64 17.59 -75.81
N THR A 734 -17.56 18.55 -75.72
CA THR A 734 -18.20 19.22 -76.86
C THR A 734 -17.17 20.12 -77.56
N ARG A 735 -17.07 19.94 -78.88
CA ARG A 735 -16.15 20.65 -79.78
C ARG A 735 -16.70 22.05 -80.07
N THR A 736 -16.09 23.10 -79.52
CA THR A 736 -16.42 24.50 -79.85
C THR A 736 -15.56 24.99 -81.01
N ARG A 737 -16.21 25.57 -82.02
CA ARG A 737 -15.62 26.02 -83.30
C ARG A 737 -15.21 27.50 -83.22
N THR A 738 -14.02 27.81 -83.70
CA THR A 738 -13.41 29.14 -83.84
C THR A 738 -14.13 30.00 -84.89
N PRO A 739 -14.08 31.34 -84.75
CA PRO A 739 -13.68 32.16 -85.90
C PRO A 739 -12.53 33.14 -85.59
N SER A 740 -11.79 33.40 -86.67
CA SER A 740 -10.54 34.14 -86.82
C SER A 740 -10.74 35.66 -86.82
N SER A 741 -9.77 36.43 -86.30
CA SER A 741 -9.30 37.66 -86.95
C SER A 741 -7.95 38.14 -86.37
N ALA A 742 -7.09 38.62 -87.26
CA ALA A 742 -5.71 39.11 -87.11
C ALA A 742 -5.62 40.38 -86.22
N THR A 743 -4.48 40.87 -85.69
CA THR A 743 -3.18 41.28 -86.30
C THR A 743 -2.23 41.77 -85.13
N PRO A 744 -0.98 42.29 -85.30
CA PRO A 744 0.23 41.72 -84.65
C PRO A 744 1.14 42.70 -83.83
N THR A 745 2.32 42.18 -83.40
CA THR A 745 3.60 42.86 -83.01
C THR A 745 3.67 43.45 -81.57
N SER A 746 4.74 43.42 -80.76
CA SER A 746 6.21 43.27 -80.96
C SER A 746 6.94 42.91 -79.65
N THR A 747 7.86 41.93 -79.73
CA THR A 747 9.20 41.78 -79.13
C THR A 747 9.66 42.65 -77.93
N ARG A 748 10.12 42.02 -76.82
CA ARG A 748 11.54 42.10 -76.35
C ARG A 748 11.89 41.18 -75.16
N THR A 749 13.05 40.55 -75.32
CA THR A 749 13.84 39.75 -74.36
C THR A 749 14.57 40.63 -73.35
N VAL A 750 14.59 40.25 -72.06
CA VAL A 750 15.70 40.53 -71.11
C VAL A 750 15.82 39.39 -70.08
N THR A 751 17.05 38.91 -69.87
CA THR A 751 17.50 37.89 -68.89
C THR A 751 18.09 38.57 -67.62
N PRO A 752 18.69 37.86 -66.65
CA PRO A 752 18.22 37.57 -65.28
C PRO A 752 18.84 38.45 -64.17
N ILE A 753 18.29 38.45 -62.94
CA ILE A 753 19.05 38.75 -61.70
C ILE A 753 18.62 37.80 -60.55
N ARG A 754 19.59 37.51 -59.69
CA ARG A 754 19.74 36.40 -58.75
C ARG A 754 19.43 36.84 -57.29
N THR A 755 19.15 35.82 -56.45
CA THR A 755 19.45 35.69 -54.99
C THR A 755 18.62 36.46 -53.94
N ASN A 756 17.90 35.73 -53.07
CA ASN A 756 18.34 35.39 -51.69
C ASN A 756 17.36 34.40 -51.01
N THR A 757 17.89 33.35 -50.40
CA THR A 757 17.30 32.51 -49.32
C THR A 757 17.73 33.12 -47.96
N PRO A 758 17.25 32.69 -46.77
CA PRO A 758 16.09 31.86 -46.36
C PRO A 758 15.24 32.55 -45.27
N THR A 759 14.21 31.91 -44.71
CA THR A 759 13.97 31.75 -43.24
C THR A 759 12.72 30.87 -43.00
N TYR A 760 12.86 29.93 -42.07
CA TYR A 760 11.84 29.01 -41.55
C TYR A 760 10.68 29.75 -40.84
N THR A 761 9.45 29.26 -40.99
CA THR A 761 8.31 29.69 -40.15
C THR A 761 7.79 28.50 -39.36
N LEU A 762 7.95 28.57 -38.04
CA LEU A 762 7.32 27.68 -37.06
C LEU A 762 5.84 28.02 -36.97
N THR A 763 4.99 26.98 -36.94
CA THR A 763 3.54 27.09 -36.72
C THR A 763 3.24 26.73 -35.27
N PRO A 764 2.70 27.62 -34.43
CA PRO A 764 1.93 27.23 -33.26
C PRO A 764 0.44 27.28 -33.61
N THR A 765 -0.27 26.15 -33.48
CA THR A 765 -1.74 26.16 -33.45
C THR A 765 -2.17 25.98 -31.99
N VAL A 766 -2.64 27.07 -31.38
CA VAL A 766 -3.38 27.06 -30.12
C VAL A 766 -4.84 26.82 -30.48
N THR A 767 -5.43 25.74 -29.97
CA THR A 767 -6.86 25.45 -30.08
C THR A 767 -7.61 26.23 -28.98
N PRO A 768 -8.61 27.08 -29.31
CA PRO A 768 -9.41 27.75 -28.30
C PRO A 768 -10.47 26.81 -27.70
N THR A 769 -10.49 26.74 -26.37
CA THR A 769 -11.53 26.15 -25.53
C THR A 769 -12.83 26.97 -25.64
N PRO A 770 -14.03 26.36 -25.79
CA PRO A 770 -15.29 27.10 -25.76
C PRO A 770 -15.64 27.50 -24.32
N SER A 771 -15.88 28.79 -24.12
CA SER A 771 -16.47 29.37 -22.91
C SER A 771 -17.99 29.19 -22.94
N TYR A 772 -18.55 28.55 -21.91
CA TYR A 772 -20.00 28.49 -21.71
C TYR A 772 -20.47 29.79 -21.06
N THR A 773 -21.33 30.51 -21.78
CA THR A 773 -22.04 31.71 -21.32
C THR A 773 -23.27 31.27 -20.51
N ILE A 774 -23.35 31.67 -19.25
CA ILE A 774 -24.53 31.48 -18.39
C ILE A 774 -25.48 32.64 -18.67
N THR A 775 -26.73 32.33 -19.03
CA THR A 775 -27.84 33.29 -19.14
C THR A 775 -28.66 33.23 -17.84
N PRO A 776 -29.06 34.35 -17.23
CA PRO A 776 -29.84 34.33 -15.99
C PRO A 776 -31.30 33.98 -16.29
N SER A 777 -31.91 33.13 -15.45
CA SER A 777 -33.34 32.88 -15.46
C SER A 777 -33.96 33.33 -14.15
N GLU A 778 -35.06 34.05 -14.27
CA GLU A 778 -35.78 34.75 -13.23
C GLU A 778 -36.46 33.83 -12.20
N THR A 779 -36.62 34.41 -11.01
CA THR A 779 -37.45 34.09 -9.84
C THR A 779 -38.85 33.56 -10.18
N PRO A 780 -39.38 32.63 -9.37
CA PRO A 780 -40.60 33.00 -8.66
C PRO A 780 -40.58 32.64 -7.16
N THR A 781 -41.06 33.60 -6.38
CA THR A 781 -41.41 33.52 -4.97
C THR A 781 -42.52 32.50 -4.75
N SER A 782 -42.36 31.60 -3.77
CA SER A 782 -43.48 30.96 -3.10
C SER A 782 -43.28 31.04 -1.58
N THR A 783 -44.15 31.83 -0.96
CA THR A 783 -44.33 31.97 0.48
C THR A 783 -45.07 30.73 0.99
N ILE A 784 -44.50 30.04 1.98
CA ILE A 784 -45.18 28.96 2.70
C ILE A 784 -45.48 29.46 4.11
N THR A 785 -46.78 29.57 4.41
CA THR A 785 -47.35 29.88 5.73
C THR A 785 -47.23 28.63 6.63
N PRO A 786 -46.75 28.75 7.88
CA PRO A 786 -46.78 27.62 8.81
C PRO A 786 -48.22 27.34 9.26
N THR A 787 -48.63 26.08 9.15
CA THR A 787 -49.87 25.56 9.74
C THR A 787 -49.51 24.86 11.05
N ASP A 788 -49.97 25.42 12.16
CA ASP A 788 -49.88 24.78 13.47
C ASP A 788 -50.66 23.45 13.46
N THR A 789 -49.99 22.37 13.83
CA THR A 789 -50.61 21.07 14.10
C THR A 789 -50.49 20.80 15.59
N GLU A 790 -51.61 20.93 16.31
CA GLU A 790 -51.74 20.47 17.69
C GLU A 790 -51.75 18.93 17.73
N THR A 791 -50.72 18.35 18.35
CA THR A 791 -50.69 16.92 18.70
C THR A 791 -51.37 16.74 20.06
N SER A 792 -52.53 16.09 20.07
CA SER A 792 -53.20 15.65 21.29
C SER A 792 -52.60 14.34 21.80
N THR A 793 -52.19 14.33 23.07
CA THR A 793 -51.74 13.16 23.82
C THR A 793 -52.95 12.38 24.34
N PRO A 794 -53.09 11.06 24.08
CA PRO A 794 -54.03 10.25 24.84
C PRO A 794 -53.37 9.76 26.13
N THR A 795 -53.93 10.21 27.26
CA THR A 795 -53.69 9.63 28.58
C THR A 795 -54.45 8.31 28.72
N THR A 796 -53.76 7.24 29.10
CA THR A 796 -54.38 5.97 29.49
C THR A 796 -53.91 5.55 30.88
N ALA A 797 -54.87 5.45 31.80
CA ALA A 797 -54.90 4.54 32.95
C ALA A 797 -56.34 4.55 33.50
N PRO A 798 -56.89 3.45 34.02
CA PRO A 798 -56.80 2.04 33.64
C PRO A 798 -57.85 1.60 32.60
#